data_AF-A0A9P6FW29-F1
#
_entry.id   AF-A0A9P6FW29-F1
#
_cell.length_a   1.000
_cell.length_b   1.000
_cell.length_c   1.000
_cell.angle_alpha   90.00
_cell.angle_beta   90.00
_cell.angle_gamma   90.00
#
_symmetry.space_group_name_H-M   'P 1'
#
loop_
_entity.id
_entity.type
_entity.pdbx_description
1 polymer ?
#
loop_
_entity_poly.entity_id
_entity_poly.type
_entity_poly.pdbx_seq_one_letter_code
_entity_poly.pdbx_strand_id
1 'polypeptide(L)'
;MKFTRTFKDGSTPHVAIIGAGPGGMCTAIQLQRKLSLTTYRIYEKHSDIGGTWHANTYPGCASDNLAHLYHYSFAPNYNWSSKYVEQAEIVEYLKDTAKTYNLYDKITFHTKIIGFEWTESKSKWLLRWVNVLTGETGQDEADIIVNAMGLVDTPYTPKIFEKFTGHKWHTATWNHSVDLSDKCVGVVGVGASAVQVIPVIAPKVKKLVIYGRSPAYVTPMFNGSYSSTWKFLFMNIPCLHAVYVTLWYYILDLSFVIYNRLSLSSAFHRTVLSIMMWILRTCQIPDPELRAKVMPPHAFGVRRSILSNTYYKSLSGENVEYHREQIRDVEGNTITLVNGETRQLDVLVLATGFSIGARYPPGAWIGRNGWDVGQDYAIKPSSYYGVCFQKVPNCFLIWGPLSGSYHQSITSITESQVMFIIKAVSMMMEEDFANIEIKGNLVKDFTRLATQQSQEAVKFDKEDSSPSDAKAGILGPVLWNGHLTGFRWAVASPLPQKSDLDSSAPYGDNLTDPFTAPDYLASTAVMIMIIANSNTGTYQSSGVYFLVWFLVGIVGACVSFYLWHVGIILTGAYGMFVLVAIVFTAAKVTSFALRYTILAIFLVIGGFLTYRYERTAVIIATSFGGAYSIMFGLDMFVQTGFRVTFHVILSQSTERFHPVPGTWVMIAFVPVIAILGIIWELKHHEEPVGSWWFGGGARPLPPLPGEKPARRCCGLLLAQPKSVVEKPGSDAGAGLGGTSGSSSETTLVDSKKQQRRCSWLCWFPCCGKREKDGSGKKPADAVAGAGSTPTASVPTKTGGASEAKDKSPPSSSGGQASKGKPRPDVTQETIGHTGFHKVVIQHEVREFSMDIEERWAVQENMFKWHNYAEENPDRWIRVELKSALIGVRSKLAEYLHCNADELVVVPNTTFGINSILRSIKFEPGDRILHFSTGYLAVNKAVRYVCDVHENVEPIEVPVVLPMTDDEIVQLVEKTILDYTAQNKGTRVRLAVIDWISSVPTIVHPIKALTDMLKSRGVLVFVDGAHAVGQVPVDLSYLNADFLISSCHKWLYSVRGSAVLYVAKQHQSMIHPVTIQADYKLNFQDEFAWPGTLDFSTMLSIEGALDFRKQYGEDSIMSYSHKLALEGGRVMSEVLGTNVLTPYDHQVANMVNVRLPIQNINHPKIETPEYLIHYLLDNYNLYSPTFKHGGYFWTRVSAQIYLELSDFERLGHIWKEVIKKLDEEIE
;
A
#
# COMPACT_ATOMS: atom_id res chain seq x y z
N MET A 1 -31.85 -20.51 -7.41
CA MET A 1 -32.15 -20.18 -8.82
C MET A 1 -30.84 -20.13 -9.57
N LYS A 2 -30.65 -20.97 -10.60
CA LYS A 2 -29.44 -20.99 -11.45
C LYS A 2 -29.65 -19.97 -12.57
N PHE A 3 -28.99 -18.82 -12.48
CA PHE A 3 -28.83 -17.93 -13.63
C PHE A 3 -27.66 -18.48 -14.44
N THR A 4 -27.94 -19.27 -15.47
CA THR A 4 -26.92 -19.56 -16.50
C THR A 4 -26.82 -18.28 -17.31
N ARG A 5 -25.75 -17.50 -17.08
CA ARG A 5 -25.49 -16.29 -17.87
C ARG A 5 -25.10 -16.74 -19.28
N THR A 6 -25.66 -16.13 -20.31
CA THR A 6 -25.40 -16.42 -21.73
C THR A 6 -25.11 -15.09 -22.43
N PHE A 7 -24.47 -15.13 -23.59
CA PHE A 7 -24.51 -14.02 -24.54
C PHE A 7 -25.97 -13.69 -24.92
N LYS A 8 -26.21 -12.52 -25.53
CA LYS A 8 -27.58 -12.08 -25.90
C LYS A 8 -28.26 -13.06 -26.86
N ASP A 9 -27.49 -13.81 -27.64
CA ASP A 9 -27.97 -14.86 -28.55
C ASP A 9 -28.28 -16.21 -27.87
N GLY A 10 -28.09 -16.31 -26.55
CA GLY A 10 -28.32 -17.51 -25.76
C GLY A 10 -27.14 -18.50 -25.77
N SER A 11 -26.06 -18.22 -26.48
CA SER A 11 -24.84 -19.03 -26.47
C SER A 11 -23.97 -18.74 -25.24
N THR A 12 -23.03 -19.63 -24.93
CA THR A 12 -22.09 -19.46 -23.81
C THR A 12 -20.66 -19.52 -24.32
N PRO A 13 -19.74 -18.69 -23.82
CA PRO A 13 -18.35 -18.69 -24.29
C PRO A 13 -17.69 -20.05 -24.05
N HIS A 14 -16.96 -20.54 -25.06
CA HIS A 14 -16.09 -21.70 -24.97
C HIS A 14 -14.72 -21.28 -24.42
N VAL A 15 -14.36 -21.78 -23.24
CA VAL A 15 -13.09 -21.47 -22.60
C VAL A 15 -12.12 -22.65 -22.74
N ALA A 16 -10.99 -22.44 -23.41
CA ALA A 16 -9.91 -23.40 -23.46
C ALA A 16 -8.89 -23.12 -22.36
N ILE A 17 -8.77 -24.04 -21.41
CA ILE A 17 -7.84 -23.96 -20.28
C ILE A 17 -6.63 -24.85 -20.59
N ILE A 18 -5.43 -24.28 -20.57
CA ILE A 18 -4.20 -25.01 -20.90
C ILE A 18 -3.50 -25.40 -19.60
N GLY A 19 -3.54 -26.69 -19.25
CA GLY A 19 -2.96 -27.29 -18.04
C GLY A 19 -3.98 -27.63 -16.95
N ALA A 20 -3.86 -28.83 -16.38
CA ALA A 20 -4.68 -29.34 -15.26
C ALA A 20 -3.92 -29.33 -13.92
N GLY A 21 -3.05 -28.32 -13.74
CA GLY A 21 -2.44 -28.00 -12.44
C GLY A 21 -3.36 -27.15 -11.55
N PRO A 22 -2.87 -26.69 -10.38
CA PRO A 22 -3.68 -25.92 -9.45
C PRO A 22 -4.34 -24.66 -10.06
N GLY A 23 -3.70 -24.00 -11.02
CA GLY A 23 -4.25 -22.85 -11.73
C GLY A 23 -5.45 -23.18 -12.63
N GLY A 24 -5.29 -24.18 -13.49
CA GLY A 24 -6.35 -24.58 -14.43
C GLY A 24 -7.54 -25.20 -13.71
N MET A 25 -7.30 -26.01 -12.68
CA MET A 25 -8.36 -26.55 -11.82
C MET A 25 -9.13 -25.44 -11.10
N CYS A 26 -8.42 -24.45 -10.50
CA CYS A 26 -9.08 -23.32 -9.84
C CYS A 26 -9.96 -22.54 -10.81
N THR A 27 -9.45 -22.26 -12.01
CA THR A 27 -10.18 -21.58 -13.09
C THR A 27 -11.47 -22.35 -13.44
N ALA A 28 -11.33 -23.63 -13.76
CA ALA A 28 -12.45 -24.50 -14.13
C ALA A 28 -13.54 -24.56 -13.05
N ILE A 29 -13.12 -24.71 -11.78
CA ILE A 29 -14.05 -24.78 -10.64
C ILE A 29 -14.75 -23.44 -10.42
N GLN A 30 -14.04 -22.32 -10.52
CA GLN A 30 -14.67 -21.01 -10.32
C GLN A 30 -15.59 -20.63 -11.48
N LEU A 31 -15.29 -21.02 -12.72
CA LEU A 31 -16.22 -20.89 -13.85
C LEU A 31 -17.54 -21.62 -13.56
N GLN A 32 -17.48 -22.86 -13.05
CA GLN A 32 -18.68 -23.60 -12.62
C GLN A 32 -19.40 -22.91 -11.44
N ARG A 33 -18.66 -22.55 -10.39
CA ARG A 33 -19.24 -22.08 -9.11
C ARG A 33 -19.79 -20.65 -9.19
N LYS A 34 -19.13 -19.76 -9.93
CA LYS A 34 -19.45 -18.33 -9.96
C LYS A 34 -20.31 -17.93 -11.15
N LEU A 35 -20.09 -18.55 -12.31
CA LEU A 35 -20.79 -18.20 -13.55
C LEU A 35 -21.75 -19.28 -14.05
N SER A 36 -21.81 -20.44 -13.38
CA SER A 36 -22.50 -21.63 -13.89
C SER A 36 -22.04 -22.05 -15.30
N LEU A 37 -20.81 -21.67 -15.69
CA LEU A 37 -20.25 -21.92 -17.01
C LEU A 37 -19.57 -23.29 -17.03
N THR A 38 -20.03 -24.17 -17.92
CA THR A 38 -19.51 -25.55 -18.08
C THR A 38 -19.00 -25.83 -19.50
N THR A 39 -19.07 -24.83 -20.39
CA THR A 39 -18.51 -24.82 -21.75
C THR A 39 -17.04 -24.47 -21.71
N TYR A 40 -16.26 -25.33 -21.07
CA TYR A 40 -14.81 -25.23 -21.10
C TYR A 40 -14.20 -26.61 -21.29
N ARG A 41 -12.97 -26.62 -21.81
CA ARG A 41 -12.16 -27.81 -21.97
C ARG A 41 -10.76 -27.55 -21.45
N ILE A 42 -10.24 -28.49 -20.67
CA ILE A 42 -8.88 -28.44 -20.14
C ILE A 42 -8.00 -29.34 -21.01
N TYR A 43 -6.88 -28.82 -21.50
CA TYR A 43 -5.88 -29.60 -22.25
C TYR A 43 -4.69 -29.88 -21.34
N GLU A 44 -4.41 -31.14 -21.06
CA GLU A 44 -3.33 -31.59 -20.18
C GLU A 44 -2.41 -32.55 -20.92
N LYS A 45 -1.11 -32.28 -20.92
CA LYS A 45 -0.12 -33.10 -21.62
C LYS A 45 0.22 -34.39 -20.85
N HIS A 46 0.02 -34.40 -19.54
CA HIS A 46 0.25 -35.55 -18.69
C HIS A 46 -0.94 -36.53 -18.72
N SER A 47 -0.76 -37.69 -18.07
CA SER A 47 -1.78 -38.74 -17.96
C SER A 47 -2.84 -38.46 -16.88
N ASP A 48 -2.58 -37.49 -16.00
CA ASP A 48 -3.42 -37.20 -14.85
C ASP A 48 -3.24 -35.75 -14.40
N ILE A 49 -4.09 -35.30 -13.47
CA ILE A 49 -4.08 -33.94 -12.94
C ILE A 49 -2.97 -33.72 -11.91
N GLY A 50 -2.70 -32.45 -11.62
CA GLY A 50 -1.82 -32.01 -10.54
C GLY A 50 -0.68 -31.10 -11.00
N GLY A 51 -0.44 -31.02 -12.31
CA GLY A 51 0.59 -30.17 -12.91
C GLY A 51 1.97 -30.47 -12.34
N THR A 52 2.64 -29.47 -11.77
CA THR A 52 3.95 -29.61 -11.10
C THR A 52 3.97 -30.77 -10.10
N TRP A 53 2.89 -30.96 -9.33
CA TRP A 53 2.81 -32.02 -8.33
C TRP A 53 2.62 -33.40 -8.96
N HIS A 54 2.04 -33.50 -10.15
CA HIS A 54 2.00 -34.75 -10.89
C HIS A 54 3.36 -35.07 -11.52
N ALA A 55 4.02 -34.08 -12.12
CA ALA A 55 5.27 -34.27 -12.83
C ALA A 55 6.46 -34.56 -11.90
N ASN A 56 6.55 -33.88 -10.74
CA ASN A 56 7.70 -33.97 -9.86
C ASN A 56 7.50 -35.02 -8.78
N THR A 57 8.00 -36.24 -9.01
CA THR A 57 7.87 -37.37 -8.09
C THR A 57 9.19 -37.79 -7.44
N TYR A 58 10.20 -36.91 -7.41
CA TYR A 58 11.50 -37.25 -6.85
C TYR A 58 11.42 -37.43 -5.32
N PRO A 59 12.28 -38.26 -4.70
CA PRO A 59 12.26 -38.51 -3.25
C PRO A 59 12.46 -37.22 -2.45
N GLY A 60 11.59 -36.99 -1.46
CA GLY A 60 11.61 -35.79 -0.62
C GLY A 60 10.95 -34.54 -1.25
N CYS A 61 10.31 -34.67 -2.41
CA CYS A 61 9.54 -33.58 -3.01
C CYS A 61 8.43 -33.12 -2.06
N ALA A 62 8.50 -31.87 -1.63
CA ALA A 62 7.59 -31.30 -0.63
C ALA A 62 7.33 -29.81 -0.88
N SER A 63 6.22 -29.31 -0.35
CA SER A 63 5.92 -27.88 -0.35
C SER A 63 6.78 -27.14 0.66
N ASP A 64 7.25 -25.96 0.27
CA ASP A 64 7.93 -24.99 1.13
C ASP A 64 6.96 -23.95 1.73
N ASN A 65 5.66 -24.13 1.52
CA ASN A 65 4.59 -23.32 2.11
C ASN A 65 3.81 -24.13 3.15
N LEU A 66 3.16 -23.42 4.08
CA LEU A 66 2.27 -24.05 5.05
C LEU A 66 1.11 -24.74 4.33
N ALA A 67 0.83 -25.99 4.69
CA ALA A 67 -0.15 -26.85 4.04
C ALA A 67 -1.57 -26.24 4.03
N HIS A 68 -2.00 -25.61 5.13
CA HIS A 68 -3.29 -24.91 5.18
C HIS A 68 -3.33 -23.59 4.39
N LEU A 69 -2.21 -23.08 3.87
CA LEU A 69 -2.18 -22.00 2.86
C LEU A 69 -2.05 -22.55 1.42
N TYR A 70 -1.91 -23.87 1.28
CA TYR A 70 -1.66 -24.55 0.01
C TYR A 70 -2.89 -25.33 -0.50
N HIS A 71 -4.06 -25.16 0.13
CA HIS A 71 -5.36 -25.57 -0.40
C HIS A 71 -6.15 -24.38 -0.96
N TYR A 72 -7.20 -24.65 -1.72
CA TYR A 72 -8.16 -23.63 -2.14
C TYR A 72 -9.04 -23.17 -0.99
N SER A 73 -9.33 -21.88 -0.94
CA SER A 73 -10.22 -21.27 0.06
C SER A 73 -11.66 -21.80 -0.02
N PHE A 74 -12.09 -22.24 -1.20
CA PHE A 74 -13.41 -22.83 -1.44
C PHE A 74 -13.45 -24.37 -1.30
N ALA A 75 -12.30 -25.00 -1.04
CA ALA A 75 -12.19 -26.45 -0.81
C ALA A 75 -11.10 -26.72 0.25
N PRO A 76 -11.32 -26.29 1.51
CA PRO A 76 -10.33 -26.42 2.56
C PRO A 76 -10.10 -27.89 2.93
N ASN A 77 -8.82 -28.26 3.07
CA ASN A 77 -8.41 -29.52 3.68
C ASN A 77 -8.06 -29.30 5.16
N TYR A 78 -8.81 -29.96 6.05
CA TYR A 78 -8.62 -29.94 7.51
C TYR A 78 -7.68 -31.05 8.00
N ASN A 79 -7.38 -32.04 7.16
CA ASN A 79 -6.74 -33.29 7.55
C ASN A 79 -5.23 -33.37 7.28
N TRP A 80 -4.61 -32.25 6.87
CA TRP A 80 -3.17 -32.19 6.62
C TRP A 80 -2.35 -32.85 7.75
N SER A 81 -1.38 -33.67 7.39
CA SER A 81 -0.54 -34.42 8.34
C SER A 81 0.39 -33.54 9.17
N SER A 82 0.96 -32.50 8.55
CA SER A 82 1.91 -31.58 9.17
C SER A 82 1.88 -30.19 8.55
N LYS A 83 2.62 -29.25 9.15
CA LYS A 83 2.72 -27.86 8.65
C LYS A 83 3.24 -27.78 7.23
N TYR A 84 4.23 -28.58 6.88
CA TYR A 84 4.76 -28.75 5.52
C TYR A 84 4.56 -30.21 5.12
N VAL A 85 3.97 -30.44 3.96
CA VAL A 85 3.55 -31.77 3.50
C VAL A 85 4.28 -32.15 2.21
N GLU A 86 4.48 -33.46 2.02
CA GLU A 86 5.11 -34.02 0.84
C GLU A 86 4.16 -34.01 -0.36
N GLN A 87 4.73 -34.17 -1.56
CA GLN A 87 4.02 -34.12 -2.83
C GLN A 87 2.82 -35.08 -2.90
N ALA A 88 2.93 -36.28 -2.32
CA ALA A 88 1.87 -37.29 -2.39
C ALA A 88 0.54 -36.79 -1.79
N GLU A 89 0.60 -36.15 -0.63
CA GLU A 89 -0.59 -35.63 0.07
C GLU A 89 -1.22 -34.45 -0.70
N ILE A 90 -0.39 -33.64 -1.37
CA ILE A 90 -0.86 -32.53 -2.22
C ILE A 90 -1.56 -33.07 -3.48
N VAL A 91 -0.99 -34.08 -4.13
CA VAL A 91 -1.63 -34.72 -5.30
C VAL A 91 -2.95 -35.36 -4.91
N GLU A 92 -3.02 -36.05 -3.77
CA GLU A 92 -4.26 -36.63 -3.26
C GLU A 92 -5.34 -35.56 -3.05
N TYR A 93 -4.99 -34.45 -2.38
CA TYR A 93 -5.89 -33.31 -2.22
C TYR A 93 -6.41 -32.75 -3.55
N LEU A 94 -5.54 -32.58 -4.56
CA LEU A 94 -5.93 -32.09 -5.87
C LEU A 94 -6.86 -33.09 -6.58
N LYS A 95 -6.54 -34.40 -6.52
CA LYS A 95 -7.38 -35.46 -7.10
C LYS A 95 -8.76 -35.50 -6.48
N ASP A 96 -8.86 -35.41 -5.17
CA ASP A 96 -10.14 -35.42 -4.47
C ASP A 96 -10.95 -34.16 -4.75
N THR A 97 -10.28 -33.01 -4.84
CA THR A 97 -10.92 -31.76 -5.28
C THR A 97 -11.47 -31.90 -6.71
N ALA A 98 -10.68 -32.41 -7.66
CA ALA A 98 -11.13 -32.59 -9.04
C ALA A 98 -12.30 -33.57 -9.18
N LYS A 99 -12.32 -34.66 -8.40
CA LYS A 99 -13.47 -35.58 -8.32
C LYS A 99 -14.71 -34.87 -7.78
N THR A 100 -14.56 -34.11 -6.70
CA THR A 100 -15.66 -33.37 -6.06
C THR A 100 -16.34 -32.39 -7.03
N TYR A 101 -15.58 -31.78 -7.95
CA TYR A 101 -16.08 -30.84 -8.95
C TYR A 101 -16.23 -31.45 -10.37
N ASN A 102 -16.16 -32.79 -10.49
CA ASN A 102 -16.33 -33.53 -11.75
C ASN A 102 -15.48 -32.99 -12.92
N LEU A 103 -14.19 -32.72 -12.68
CA LEU A 103 -13.32 -32.11 -13.70
C LEU A 103 -12.78 -33.12 -14.73
N TYR A 104 -12.67 -34.41 -14.40
CA TYR A 104 -12.04 -35.41 -15.28
C TYR A 104 -12.70 -35.49 -16.66
N ASP A 105 -14.03 -35.40 -16.73
CA ASP A 105 -14.79 -35.45 -18.00
C ASP A 105 -14.58 -34.20 -18.87
N LYS A 106 -13.98 -33.14 -18.31
CA LYS A 106 -13.66 -31.89 -19.00
C LYS A 106 -12.20 -31.80 -19.44
N ILE A 107 -11.38 -32.79 -19.10
CA ILE A 107 -9.95 -32.81 -19.39
C ILE A 107 -9.66 -33.72 -20.59
N THR A 108 -8.82 -33.24 -21.50
CA THR A 108 -8.19 -34.05 -22.54
C THR A 108 -6.76 -34.30 -22.15
N PHE A 109 -6.50 -35.49 -21.61
CA PHE A 109 -5.17 -35.92 -21.23
C PHE A 109 -4.31 -36.21 -22.45
N HIS A 110 -3.00 -36.33 -22.21
CA HIS A 110 -2.00 -36.57 -23.26
C HIS A 110 -2.01 -35.54 -24.40
N THR A 111 -2.60 -34.36 -24.20
CA THR A 111 -2.82 -33.37 -25.25
C THR A 111 -2.06 -32.10 -24.93
N LYS A 112 -1.01 -31.82 -25.70
CA LYS A 112 -0.17 -30.62 -25.56
C LYS A 112 -0.61 -29.57 -26.56
N ILE A 113 -0.97 -28.38 -26.09
CA ILE A 113 -1.12 -27.21 -26.96
C ILE A 113 0.26 -26.77 -27.45
N ILE A 114 0.43 -26.68 -28.76
CA ILE A 114 1.68 -26.26 -29.42
C ILE A 114 1.66 -24.81 -29.88
N GLY A 115 0.47 -24.21 -29.98
CA GLY A 115 0.30 -22.79 -30.29
C GLY A 115 -1.16 -22.40 -30.40
N PHE A 116 -1.43 -21.10 -30.42
CA PHE A 116 -2.75 -20.55 -30.66
C PHE A 116 -2.66 -19.20 -31.37
N GLU A 117 -3.66 -18.89 -32.20
CA GLU A 117 -3.65 -17.74 -33.10
C GLU A 117 -5.00 -17.02 -33.11
N TRP A 118 -4.97 -15.70 -33.00
CA TRP A 118 -6.17 -14.86 -32.97
C TRP A 118 -6.75 -14.70 -34.37
N THR A 119 -8.04 -15.02 -34.53
CA THR A 119 -8.77 -14.86 -35.78
C THR A 119 -9.71 -13.65 -35.68
N GLU A 120 -9.31 -12.52 -36.29
CA GLU A 120 -10.07 -11.26 -36.25
C GLU A 120 -11.51 -11.40 -36.76
N SER A 121 -11.70 -12.09 -37.90
CA SER A 121 -13.01 -12.24 -38.54
C SER A 121 -14.03 -13.00 -37.69
N LYS A 122 -13.56 -13.80 -36.72
CA LYS A 122 -14.40 -14.61 -35.83
C LYS A 122 -14.38 -14.13 -34.38
N SER A 123 -13.44 -13.26 -34.00
CA SER A 123 -13.12 -12.97 -32.59
C SER A 123 -12.90 -14.22 -31.75
N LYS A 124 -12.17 -15.22 -32.31
CA LYS A 124 -11.87 -16.50 -31.66
C LYS A 124 -10.39 -16.85 -31.78
N TRP A 125 -9.95 -17.70 -30.86
CA TRP A 125 -8.65 -18.34 -30.89
C TRP A 125 -8.71 -19.67 -31.65
N LEU A 126 -7.80 -19.87 -32.60
CA LEU A 126 -7.51 -21.17 -33.20
C LEU A 126 -6.36 -21.83 -32.43
N LEU A 127 -6.64 -22.89 -31.70
CA LEU A 127 -5.66 -23.68 -30.97
C LEU A 127 -5.13 -24.82 -31.84
N ARG A 128 -3.82 -25.08 -31.74
CA ARG A 128 -3.18 -26.26 -32.34
C ARG A 128 -2.67 -27.16 -31.23
N TRP A 129 -2.96 -28.44 -31.31
CA TRP A 129 -2.55 -29.43 -30.31
C TRP A 129 -1.92 -30.66 -30.93
N VAL A 130 -1.14 -31.37 -30.11
CA VAL A 130 -0.56 -32.68 -30.43
C VAL A 130 -0.81 -33.64 -29.27
N ASN A 131 -1.23 -34.86 -29.59
CA ASN A 131 -1.28 -35.95 -28.64
C ASN A 131 0.14 -36.47 -28.41
N VAL A 132 0.65 -36.40 -27.18
CA VAL A 132 2.04 -36.72 -26.86
C VAL A 132 2.35 -38.22 -26.90
N LEU A 133 1.33 -39.09 -26.92
CA LEU A 133 1.50 -40.54 -27.04
C LEU A 133 1.42 -41.00 -28.50
N THR A 134 0.43 -40.52 -29.25
CA THR A 134 0.16 -41.00 -30.62
C THR A 134 0.83 -40.15 -31.70
N GLY A 135 1.20 -38.91 -31.38
CA GLY A 135 1.69 -37.92 -32.36
C GLY A 135 0.59 -37.29 -33.22
N GLU A 136 -0.68 -37.66 -33.00
CA GLU A 136 -1.83 -37.09 -33.69
C GLU A 136 -1.90 -35.58 -33.43
N THR A 137 -2.16 -34.81 -34.48
CA THR A 137 -2.31 -33.35 -34.40
C THR A 137 -3.73 -32.94 -34.73
N GLY A 138 -4.19 -31.87 -34.10
CA GLY A 138 -5.53 -31.34 -34.33
C GLY A 138 -5.62 -29.85 -34.06
N GLN A 139 -6.80 -29.32 -34.35
CA GLN A 139 -7.13 -27.91 -34.15
C GLN A 139 -8.50 -27.77 -33.48
N ASP A 140 -8.63 -26.79 -32.59
CA ASP A 140 -9.88 -26.43 -31.91
C ASP A 140 -10.07 -24.92 -31.91
N GLU A 141 -11.31 -24.46 -31.80
CA GLU A 141 -11.63 -23.03 -31.63
C GLU A 141 -12.10 -22.74 -30.19
N ALA A 142 -11.74 -21.58 -29.66
CA ALA A 142 -12.22 -21.10 -28.37
C ALA A 142 -12.45 -19.58 -28.37
N ASP A 143 -13.44 -19.12 -27.61
CA ASP A 143 -13.67 -17.70 -27.42
C ASP A 143 -12.63 -17.11 -26.46
N ILE A 144 -12.22 -17.89 -25.46
CA ILE A 144 -11.32 -17.47 -24.37
C ILE A 144 -10.22 -18.52 -24.16
N ILE A 145 -8.99 -18.06 -23.99
CA ILE A 145 -7.83 -18.88 -23.59
C ILE A 145 -7.49 -18.55 -22.13
N VAL A 146 -7.35 -19.57 -21.29
CA VAL A 146 -6.70 -19.44 -19.98
C VAL A 146 -5.45 -20.31 -19.95
N ASN A 147 -4.30 -19.67 -20.09
CA ASN A 147 -3.01 -20.35 -20.02
C ASN A 147 -2.59 -20.56 -18.56
N ALA A 148 -2.71 -21.81 -18.11
CA ALA A 148 -2.36 -22.27 -16.77
C ALA A 148 -1.24 -23.33 -16.77
N MET A 149 -0.32 -23.28 -17.74
CA MET A 149 0.78 -24.24 -17.88
C MET A 149 1.80 -24.23 -16.72
N GLY A 150 1.78 -23.20 -15.87
CA GLY A 150 2.70 -23.05 -14.74
C GLY A 150 4.11 -22.59 -15.14
N LEU A 151 4.99 -22.46 -14.13
CA LEU A 151 6.37 -21.95 -14.30
C LEU A 151 7.45 -23.04 -14.36
N VAL A 152 7.24 -24.15 -13.65
CA VAL A 152 8.26 -25.18 -13.39
C VAL A 152 7.87 -26.50 -14.06
N ASP A 153 7.78 -26.43 -15.38
CA ASP A 153 7.30 -27.54 -16.20
C ASP A 153 8.39 -28.13 -17.11
N THR A 154 9.12 -27.28 -17.86
CA THR A 154 10.13 -27.74 -18.82
C THR A 154 11.51 -27.88 -18.15
N PRO A 155 12.06 -29.10 -18.00
CA PRO A 155 13.37 -29.32 -17.38
C PRO A 155 14.49 -28.64 -18.15
N TYR A 156 15.46 -28.04 -17.45
CA TYR A 156 16.66 -27.52 -18.08
C TYR A 156 17.78 -28.56 -18.03
N THR A 157 18.17 -29.10 -19.18
CA THR A 157 19.28 -30.07 -19.30
C THR A 157 20.46 -29.43 -20.03
N PRO A 158 21.60 -29.18 -19.35
CA PRO A 158 22.80 -28.68 -20.01
C PRO A 158 23.37 -29.67 -21.03
N LYS A 159 23.68 -29.19 -22.25
CA LYS A 159 24.17 -30.02 -23.37
C LYS A 159 25.37 -30.91 -23.03
N ILE A 160 26.27 -30.46 -22.14
CA ILE A 160 27.46 -31.24 -21.73
C ILE A 160 27.09 -32.63 -21.19
N PHE A 161 25.91 -32.78 -20.58
CA PHE A 161 25.47 -34.05 -20.03
C PHE A 161 24.83 -34.97 -21.06
N GLU A 162 24.61 -34.54 -22.31
CA GLU A 162 24.10 -35.42 -23.38
C GLU A 162 25.06 -36.59 -23.64
N LYS A 163 26.37 -36.34 -23.56
CA LYS A 163 27.44 -37.35 -23.70
C LYS A 163 27.47 -38.41 -22.60
N PHE A 164 26.76 -38.20 -21.48
CA PHE A 164 26.76 -39.17 -20.38
C PHE A 164 25.94 -40.41 -20.75
N THR A 165 26.59 -41.57 -20.78
CA THR A 165 26.02 -42.85 -21.23
C THR A 165 25.38 -43.69 -20.13
N GLY A 166 25.65 -43.36 -18.86
CA GLY A 166 25.08 -44.06 -17.71
C GLY A 166 23.62 -43.68 -17.47
N HIS A 167 23.05 -44.18 -16.37
CA HIS A 167 21.70 -43.79 -15.98
C HIS A 167 21.63 -42.29 -15.67
N LYS A 168 20.78 -41.55 -16.39
CA LYS A 168 20.66 -40.09 -16.24
C LYS A 168 19.21 -39.66 -16.34
N TRP A 169 18.79 -38.80 -15.42
CA TRP A 169 17.47 -38.17 -15.46
C TRP A 169 17.47 -36.81 -14.76
N HIS A 170 16.48 -35.99 -15.09
CA HIS A 170 16.18 -34.77 -14.36
C HIS A 170 15.25 -35.06 -13.17
N THR A 171 15.30 -34.25 -12.11
CA THR A 171 14.43 -34.43 -10.93
C THR A 171 12.94 -34.41 -11.29
N ALA A 172 12.55 -33.58 -12.26
CA ALA A 172 11.18 -33.50 -12.79
C ALA A 172 10.73 -34.69 -13.66
N THR A 173 11.62 -35.62 -13.99
CA THR A 173 11.33 -36.84 -14.75
C THR A 173 12.00 -38.02 -14.06
N TRP A 174 11.75 -38.14 -12.75
CA TRP A 174 12.44 -39.10 -11.90
C TRP A 174 12.18 -40.54 -12.35
N ASN A 175 13.26 -41.33 -12.50
CA ASN A 175 13.12 -42.73 -12.85
C ASN A 175 13.06 -43.61 -11.59
N HIS A 176 11.86 -44.10 -11.27
CA HIS A 176 11.62 -45.00 -10.13
C HIS A 176 12.08 -46.44 -10.35
N SER A 177 12.42 -46.84 -11.59
CA SER A 177 12.81 -48.22 -11.90
C SER A 177 14.26 -48.55 -11.50
N VAL A 178 15.04 -47.56 -11.11
CA VAL A 178 16.48 -47.71 -10.83
C VAL A 178 16.71 -47.65 -9.33
N ASP A 179 17.08 -48.77 -8.74
CA ASP A 179 17.58 -48.81 -7.36
C ASP A 179 18.92 -48.05 -7.27
N LEU A 180 19.04 -47.20 -6.25
CA LEU A 180 20.23 -46.38 -6.00
C LEU A 180 21.16 -47.01 -4.94
N SER A 181 20.71 -48.10 -4.30
CA SER A 181 21.51 -48.85 -3.33
C SER A 181 22.82 -49.32 -3.96
N ASP A 182 23.92 -49.22 -3.21
CA ASP A 182 25.28 -49.60 -3.64
C ASP A 182 25.87 -48.85 -4.85
N LYS A 183 25.19 -47.83 -5.38
CA LYS A 183 25.66 -47.05 -6.54
C LYS A 183 26.43 -45.79 -6.18
N CYS A 184 27.32 -45.38 -7.07
CA CYS A 184 27.94 -44.06 -7.09
C CYS A 184 27.03 -43.09 -7.84
N VAL A 185 26.42 -42.14 -7.13
CA VAL A 185 25.41 -41.21 -7.67
C VAL A 185 25.96 -39.80 -7.70
N GLY A 186 25.89 -39.14 -8.84
CA GLY A 186 26.16 -37.71 -8.99
C GLY A 186 24.88 -36.88 -8.93
N VAL A 187 24.90 -35.75 -8.22
CA VAL A 187 23.82 -34.75 -8.23
C VAL A 187 24.36 -33.42 -8.75
N VAL A 188 23.80 -32.92 -9.85
CA VAL A 188 24.18 -31.63 -10.43
C VAL A 188 23.16 -30.58 -10.04
N GLY A 189 23.60 -29.56 -9.30
CA GLY A 189 22.74 -28.48 -8.78
C GLY A 189 22.54 -28.54 -7.27
N VAL A 190 22.28 -27.38 -6.68
CA VAL A 190 22.10 -27.17 -5.22
C VAL A 190 20.92 -26.24 -4.92
N GLY A 191 19.91 -26.27 -5.81
CA GLY A 191 18.63 -25.58 -5.62
C GLY A 191 17.63 -26.39 -4.79
N ALA A 192 16.36 -25.97 -4.78
CA ALA A 192 15.31 -26.58 -3.96
C ALA A 192 15.19 -28.11 -4.15
N SER A 193 15.17 -28.59 -5.40
CA SER A 193 15.07 -30.04 -5.67
C SER A 193 16.28 -30.81 -5.13
N ALA A 194 17.49 -30.27 -5.23
CA ALA A 194 18.69 -30.92 -4.69
C ALA A 194 18.67 -30.97 -3.16
N VAL A 195 18.29 -29.86 -2.51
CA VAL A 195 18.18 -29.75 -1.05
C VAL A 195 17.16 -30.73 -0.47
N GLN A 196 16.14 -31.10 -1.25
CA GLN A 196 15.14 -32.10 -0.90
C GLN A 196 15.59 -33.54 -1.19
N VAL A 197 16.19 -33.79 -2.36
CA VAL A 197 16.62 -35.14 -2.79
C VAL A 197 17.82 -35.64 -1.97
N ILE A 198 18.85 -34.81 -1.79
CA ILE A 198 20.14 -35.19 -1.21
C ILE A 198 19.97 -35.86 0.17
N PRO A 199 19.22 -35.30 1.14
CA PRO A 199 19.02 -35.93 2.44
C PRO A 199 18.39 -37.32 2.39
N VAL A 200 17.55 -37.59 1.38
CA VAL A 200 16.80 -38.85 1.25
C VAL A 200 17.64 -39.94 0.59
N ILE A 201 18.50 -39.58 -0.36
CA ILE A 201 19.33 -40.55 -1.10
C ILE A 201 20.71 -40.76 -0.48
N ALA A 202 21.29 -39.74 0.18
CA ALA A 202 22.61 -39.82 0.80
C ALA A 202 22.80 -41.06 1.70
N PRO A 203 21.87 -41.43 2.59
CA PRO A 203 22.06 -42.63 3.43
C PRO A 203 21.91 -43.96 2.69
N LYS A 204 21.46 -43.97 1.42
CA LYS A 204 21.15 -45.20 0.65
C LYS A 204 22.22 -45.55 -0.38
N VAL A 205 22.95 -44.56 -0.87
CA VAL A 205 23.93 -44.73 -1.96
C VAL A 205 25.32 -45.10 -1.41
N LYS A 206 26.12 -45.81 -2.21
CA LYS A 206 27.51 -46.13 -1.85
C LYS A 206 28.38 -44.88 -1.77
N LYS A 207 28.23 -43.97 -2.73
CA LYS A 207 28.90 -42.68 -2.77
C LYS A 207 27.98 -41.65 -3.41
N LEU A 208 27.85 -40.48 -2.79
CA LEU A 208 27.14 -39.33 -3.35
C LEU A 208 28.14 -38.23 -3.72
N VAL A 209 28.16 -37.80 -4.98
CA VAL A 209 29.02 -36.71 -5.45
C VAL A 209 28.13 -35.53 -5.87
N ILE A 210 28.27 -34.39 -5.20
CA ILE A 210 27.44 -33.21 -5.41
C ILE A 210 28.25 -32.15 -6.16
N TYR A 211 27.72 -31.69 -7.29
CA TYR A 211 28.29 -30.62 -8.10
C TYR A 211 27.48 -29.33 -7.90
N GLY A 212 27.92 -28.50 -6.94
CA GLY A 212 27.22 -27.34 -6.44
C GLY A 212 27.96 -26.02 -6.69
N ARG A 213 27.74 -25.41 -7.86
CA ARG A 213 28.46 -24.18 -8.25
C ARG A 213 28.14 -22.97 -7.36
N SER A 214 26.86 -22.77 -7.05
CA SER A 214 26.36 -21.59 -6.32
C SER A 214 25.35 -22.03 -5.25
N PRO A 215 25.80 -22.30 -4.00
CA PRO A 215 24.91 -22.69 -2.90
C PRO A 215 23.78 -21.67 -2.67
N ALA A 216 22.60 -22.14 -2.30
CA ALA A 216 21.46 -21.32 -1.91
C ALA A 216 21.37 -21.18 -0.39
N TYR A 217 20.70 -20.13 0.09
CA TYR A 217 20.39 -19.99 1.51
C TYR A 217 19.39 -21.07 1.94
N VAL A 218 19.72 -21.74 3.05
CA VAL A 218 18.88 -22.75 3.69
C VAL A 218 18.48 -22.27 5.08
N THR A 219 17.18 -22.18 5.31
CA THR A 219 16.55 -21.76 6.57
C THR A 219 15.94 -22.96 7.32
N PRO A 220 15.88 -22.90 8.66
CA PRO A 220 15.30 -23.99 9.45
C PRO A 220 13.82 -24.18 9.14
N MET A 221 13.40 -25.44 9.04
CA MET A 221 12.02 -25.83 8.78
C MET A 221 11.33 -26.24 10.08
N PHE A 222 10.38 -25.44 10.56
CA PHE A 222 9.61 -25.77 11.76
C PHE A 222 8.40 -26.66 11.43
N ASN A 223 8.66 -27.92 11.06
CA ASN A 223 7.62 -28.86 10.65
C ASN A 223 7.02 -29.64 11.85
N GLY A 224 5.95 -29.11 12.44
CA GLY A 224 5.19 -29.82 13.47
C GLY A 224 4.02 -30.60 12.85
N SER A 225 3.79 -31.83 13.33
CA SER A 225 2.61 -32.63 12.97
C SER A 225 1.33 -32.06 13.57
N TYR A 226 0.22 -32.14 12.84
CA TYR A 226 -1.10 -31.80 13.38
C TYR A 226 -1.67 -33.00 14.12
N SER A 227 -1.92 -32.84 15.43
CA SER A 227 -2.54 -33.90 16.23
C SER A 227 -4.00 -34.11 15.81
N SER A 228 -4.55 -35.30 16.09
CA SER A 228 -5.96 -35.61 15.84
C SER A 228 -6.90 -34.62 16.52
N THR A 229 -6.50 -34.07 17.68
CA THR A 229 -7.23 -33.00 18.37
C THR A 229 -7.28 -31.72 17.53
N TRP A 230 -6.16 -31.26 16.96
CA TRP A 230 -6.17 -30.06 16.10
C TRP A 230 -7.04 -30.26 14.86
N LYS A 231 -6.93 -31.43 14.20
CA LYS A 231 -7.77 -31.78 13.04
C LYS A 231 -9.26 -31.79 13.41
N PHE A 232 -9.60 -32.40 14.55
CA PHE A 232 -10.96 -32.41 15.09
C PHE A 232 -11.47 -31.00 15.38
N LEU A 233 -10.67 -30.14 16.02
CA LEU A 233 -11.04 -28.76 16.34
C LEU A 233 -11.27 -27.94 15.06
N PHE A 234 -10.41 -28.06 14.05
CA PHE A 234 -10.60 -27.38 12.77
C PHE A 234 -11.88 -27.79 12.04
N MET A 235 -12.28 -29.06 12.16
CA MET A 235 -13.48 -29.59 11.51
C MET A 235 -14.77 -29.23 12.26
N ASN A 236 -14.72 -29.11 13.59
CA ASN A 236 -15.93 -28.99 14.43
C ASN A 236 -16.15 -27.62 15.06
N ILE A 237 -15.12 -26.78 15.20
CA ILE A 237 -15.28 -25.42 15.74
C ILE A 237 -15.46 -24.43 14.59
N PRO A 238 -16.63 -23.76 14.48
CA PRO A 238 -16.87 -22.79 13.44
C PRO A 238 -15.77 -21.72 13.38
N CYS A 239 -15.34 -21.38 12.17
CA CYS A 239 -14.36 -20.34 11.87
C CYS A 239 -12.94 -20.52 12.44
N LEU A 240 -12.66 -21.49 13.32
CA LEU A 240 -11.33 -21.67 13.93
C LEU A 240 -10.24 -21.89 12.87
N HIS A 241 -10.52 -22.78 11.91
CA HIS A 241 -9.61 -23.02 10.78
C HIS A 241 -9.41 -21.76 9.93
N ALA A 242 -10.48 -21.01 9.64
CA ALA A 242 -10.40 -19.76 8.88
C ALA A 242 -9.56 -18.71 9.62
N VAL A 243 -9.72 -18.56 10.94
CA VAL A 243 -8.88 -17.67 11.77
C VAL A 243 -7.43 -18.12 11.72
N TYR A 244 -7.15 -19.42 11.88
CA TYR A 244 -5.80 -19.97 11.81
C TYR A 244 -5.12 -19.67 10.47
N VAL A 245 -5.82 -19.95 9.36
CA VAL A 245 -5.35 -19.67 8.00
C VAL A 245 -5.11 -18.18 7.79
N THR A 246 -6.05 -17.33 8.24
CA THR A 246 -5.95 -15.87 8.12
C THR A 246 -4.76 -15.32 8.89
N LEU A 247 -4.54 -15.78 10.12
CA LEU A 247 -3.38 -15.38 10.92
C LEU A 247 -2.06 -15.74 10.21
N TRP A 248 -1.94 -16.98 9.72
CA TRP A 248 -0.73 -17.39 8.99
C TRP A 248 -0.55 -16.66 7.67
N TYR A 249 -1.62 -16.38 6.95
CA TYR A 249 -1.60 -15.57 5.74
C TYR A 249 -0.95 -14.20 6.01
N TYR A 250 -1.38 -13.50 7.06
CA TYR A 250 -0.82 -12.18 7.40
C TYR A 250 0.59 -12.26 7.98
N ILE A 251 0.91 -13.29 8.77
CA ILE A 251 2.29 -13.51 9.26
C ILE A 251 3.26 -13.66 8.09
N LEU A 252 2.90 -14.46 7.07
CA LEU A 252 3.71 -14.58 5.87
C LEU A 252 3.73 -13.28 5.06
N ASP A 253 2.64 -12.51 5.02
CA ASP A 253 2.57 -11.26 4.26
C ASP A 253 3.45 -10.17 4.88
N LEU A 254 3.57 -10.15 6.21
CA LEU A 254 4.49 -9.28 6.93
C LEU A 254 5.95 -9.64 6.66
N SER A 255 6.24 -10.89 6.31
CA SER A 255 7.62 -11.30 5.98
C SER A 255 8.15 -10.67 4.68
N PHE A 256 7.31 -9.99 3.89
CA PHE A 256 7.78 -9.14 2.78
C PHE A 256 8.79 -8.07 3.26
N VAL A 257 8.69 -7.61 4.52
CA VAL A 257 9.57 -6.59 5.11
C VAL A 257 11.03 -7.00 5.02
N ILE A 258 11.30 -8.32 5.07
CA ILE A 258 12.65 -8.88 4.90
C ILE A 258 13.24 -8.46 3.56
N TYR A 259 12.44 -8.34 2.50
CA TYR A 259 12.90 -8.11 1.13
C TYR A 259 12.97 -6.62 0.77
N ASN A 260 12.35 -5.73 1.55
CA ASN A 260 12.43 -4.27 1.38
C ASN A 260 13.74 -3.72 1.98
N ARG A 261 14.55 -2.98 1.21
CA ARG A 261 15.88 -2.50 1.63
C ARG A 261 15.84 -1.29 2.57
N LEU A 262 14.76 -0.51 2.57
CA LEU A 262 14.76 0.85 3.11
C LEU A 262 14.25 0.98 4.55
N SER A 263 13.80 -0.10 5.21
CA SER A 263 13.27 -0.05 6.58
C SER A 263 14.27 -0.57 7.63
N LEU A 264 14.40 0.14 8.75
CA LEU A 264 15.10 -0.32 9.97
C LEU A 264 14.64 -1.71 10.42
N SER A 265 13.35 -2.02 10.24
CA SER A 265 12.77 -3.32 10.54
C SER A 265 13.35 -4.44 9.66
N SER A 266 13.66 -4.16 8.40
CA SER A 266 14.27 -5.12 7.47
C SER A 266 15.68 -5.50 7.90
N ALA A 267 16.50 -4.52 8.29
CA ALA A 267 17.85 -4.77 8.78
C ALA A 267 17.85 -5.70 10.01
N PHE A 268 16.91 -5.48 10.94
CA PHE A 268 16.74 -6.36 12.10
C PHE A 268 16.36 -7.79 11.69
N HIS A 269 15.30 -7.97 10.89
CA HIS A 269 14.84 -9.31 10.48
C HIS A 269 15.91 -10.08 9.67
N ARG A 270 16.62 -9.40 8.76
CA ARG A 270 17.74 -9.98 8.02
C ARG A 270 18.87 -10.42 8.93
N THR A 271 19.18 -9.64 9.96
CA THR A 271 20.22 -9.98 10.94
C THR A 271 19.82 -11.22 11.73
N VAL A 272 18.58 -11.27 12.24
CA VAL A 272 18.06 -12.44 12.96
C VAL A 272 18.10 -13.70 12.09
N LEU A 273 17.61 -13.64 10.86
CA LEU A 273 17.65 -14.77 9.93
C LEU A 273 19.09 -15.18 9.57
N SER A 274 19.98 -14.21 9.39
CA SER A 274 21.41 -14.48 9.12
C SER A 274 22.07 -15.23 10.28
N ILE A 275 21.76 -14.84 11.51
CA ILE A 275 22.22 -15.54 12.72
C ILE A 275 21.64 -16.96 12.76
N MET A 276 20.33 -17.14 12.53
CA MET A 276 19.70 -18.46 12.53
C MET A 276 20.32 -19.41 11.48
N MET A 277 20.53 -18.92 10.26
CA MET A 277 21.17 -19.69 9.19
C MET A 277 22.64 -20.00 9.50
N TRP A 278 23.36 -19.04 10.09
CA TRP A 278 24.73 -19.25 10.55
C TRP A 278 24.80 -20.33 11.62
N ILE A 279 23.93 -20.29 12.64
CA ILE A 279 23.82 -21.32 13.69
C ILE A 279 23.53 -22.68 13.05
N LEU A 280 22.50 -22.76 12.20
CA LEU A 280 22.08 -24.02 11.55
C LEU A 280 23.25 -24.65 10.78
N ARG A 281 23.94 -23.88 9.93
CA ARG A 281 25.09 -24.37 9.16
C ARG A 281 26.26 -24.76 10.06
N THR A 282 26.55 -23.94 11.07
CA THR A 282 27.69 -24.13 12.00
C THR A 282 27.52 -25.37 12.86
N CYS A 283 26.30 -25.64 13.34
CA CYS A 283 26.01 -26.79 14.17
C CYS A 283 25.91 -28.10 13.37
N GLN A 284 25.48 -28.04 12.10
CA GLN A 284 25.28 -29.26 11.29
C GLN A 284 26.49 -29.67 10.45
N ILE A 285 27.45 -28.76 10.22
CA ILE A 285 28.69 -29.06 9.49
C ILE A 285 29.88 -28.73 10.40
N PRO A 286 30.49 -29.73 11.07
CA PRO A 286 31.67 -29.51 11.90
C PRO A 286 32.90 -29.05 11.10
N ASP A 287 33.06 -29.56 9.86
CA ASP A 287 34.20 -29.25 8.99
C ASP A 287 34.20 -27.76 8.55
N PRO A 288 35.22 -26.96 8.91
CA PRO A 288 35.33 -25.57 8.47
C PRO A 288 35.49 -25.40 6.95
N GLU A 289 36.14 -26.33 6.25
CA GLU A 289 36.35 -26.21 4.80
C GLU A 289 35.05 -26.42 4.04
N LEU A 290 34.31 -27.50 4.36
CA LEU A 290 32.98 -27.73 3.79
C LEU A 290 32.01 -26.59 4.14
N ARG A 291 32.05 -26.04 5.35
CA ARG A 291 31.23 -24.87 5.73
C ARG A 291 31.49 -23.66 4.85
N ALA A 292 32.75 -23.39 4.50
CA ALA A 292 33.11 -22.30 3.60
C ALA A 292 32.63 -22.58 2.17
N LYS A 293 32.75 -23.82 1.69
CA LYS A 293 32.30 -24.23 0.34
C LYS A 293 30.79 -24.06 0.13
N VAL A 294 29.97 -24.31 1.16
CA VAL A 294 28.50 -24.25 1.07
C VAL A 294 27.91 -22.89 1.46
N MET A 295 28.74 -21.89 1.77
CA MET A 295 28.27 -20.53 2.02
C MET A 295 27.81 -19.87 0.70
N PRO A 296 26.57 -19.36 0.61
CA PRO A 296 26.11 -18.63 -0.57
C PRO A 296 26.98 -17.39 -0.84
N PRO A 297 27.39 -17.15 -2.10
CA PRO A 297 28.19 -15.97 -2.47
C PRO A 297 27.36 -14.71 -2.72
N HIS A 298 26.03 -14.82 -2.77
CA HIS A 298 25.09 -13.73 -3.04
C HIS A 298 24.40 -13.26 -1.76
N ALA A 299 23.78 -12.07 -1.79
CA ALA A 299 23.07 -11.53 -0.64
C ALA A 299 21.77 -12.31 -0.32
N PHE A 300 21.41 -12.36 0.96
CA PHE A 300 20.14 -12.94 1.40
C PHE A 300 18.95 -12.18 0.81
N GLY A 301 17.99 -12.91 0.25
CA GLY A 301 16.78 -12.37 -0.36
C GLY A 301 16.83 -12.20 -1.89
N VAL A 302 17.99 -12.39 -2.53
CA VAL A 302 18.13 -12.36 -4.00
C VAL A 302 17.52 -13.61 -4.66
N ARG A 303 17.57 -14.74 -3.96
CA ARG A 303 16.92 -16.00 -4.34
C ARG A 303 15.99 -16.44 -3.22
N ARG A 304 14.95 -17.21 -3.57
CA ARG A 304 14.03 -17.81 -2.60
C ARG A 304 14.83 -18.70 -1.63
N SER A 305 14.68 -18.46 -0.33
CA SER A 305 15.29 -19.31 0.70
C SER A 305 14.67 -20.70 0.67
N ILE A 306 15.48 -21.73 0.91
CA ILE A 306 15.03 -23.12 0.91
C ILE A 306 14.86 -23.60 2.35
N LEU A 307 13.74 -24.23 2.67
CA LEU A 307 13.51 -24.78 4.00
C LEU A 307 14.10 -26.20 4.09
N SER A 308 14.99 -26.44 5.06
CA SER A 308 15.47 -27.79 5.38
C SER A 308 16.17 -27.84 6.74
N ASN A 309 15.96 -28.94 7.47
CA ASN A 309 16.71 -29.26 8.70
C ASN A 309 17.75 -30.36 8.50
N THR A 310 17.76 -31.01 7.34
CA THR A 310 18.53 -32.25 7.11
C THR A 310 19.60 -32.09 6.05
N TYR A 311 19.52 -31.05 5.21
CA TYR A 311 20.46 -30.81 4.12
C TYR A 311 21.91 -30.65 4.59
N TYR A 312 22.20 -29.67 5.45
CA TYR A 312 23.59 -29.46 5.88
C TYR A 312 24.15 -30.68 6.62
N LYS A 313 23.35 -31.33 7.48
CA LYS A 313 23.73 -32.59 8.13
C LYS A 313 24.09 -33.68 7.12
N SER A 314 23.33 -33.81 6.04
CA SER A 314 23.59 -34.83 5.00
C SER A 314 24.90 -34.58 4.24
N LEU A 315 25.35 -33.33 4.12
CA LEU A 315 26.63 -33.01 3.46
C LEU A 315 27.84 -33.47 4.28
N SER A 316 27.69 -33.67 5.59
CA SER A 316 28.75 -34.19 6.46
C SER A 316 28.79 -35.72 6.56
N GLY A 317 28.02 -36.44 5.73
CA GLY A 317 28.10 -37.90 5.64
C GLY A 317 29.44 -38.35 5.06
N GLU A 318 30.01 -39.43 5.60
CA GLU A 318 31.31 -39.98 5.15
C GLU A 318 31.30 -40.42 3.68
N ASN A 319 30.13 -40.83 3.18
CA ASN A 319 29.93 -41.23 1.79
C ASN A 319 29.58 -40.05 0.86
N VAL A 320 29.59 -38.81 1.33
CA VAL A 320 29.23 -37.62 0.54
C VAL A 320 30.48 -36.81 0.17
N GLU A 321 30.54 -36.35 -1.07
CA GLU A 321 31.58 -35.47 -1.59
C GLU A 321 30.94 -34.24 -2.24
N TYR A 322 31.46 -33.04 -1.93
CA TYR A 322 30.93 -31.78 -2.43
C TYR A 322 31.98 -31.01 -3.23
N HIS A 323 31.69 -30.81 -4.52
CA HIS A 323 32.53 -30.04 -5.44
C HIS A 323 31.86 -28.72 -5.83
N ARG A 324 32.64 -27.65 -5.79
CA ARG A 324 32.24 -26.31 -6.27
C ARG A 324 32.86 -26.01 -7.64
N GLU A 325 33.90 -26.76 -7.99
CA GLU A 325 34.65 -26.68 -9.23
C GLU A 325 33.74 -26.90 -10.45
N GLN A 326 34.04 -26.20 -11.54
CA GLN A 326 33.29 -26.37 -12.78
C GLN A 326 33.58 -27.75 -13.41
N ILE A 327 32.55 -28.34 -14.01
CA ILE A 327 32.69 -29.54 -14.83
C ILE A 327 33.29 -29.11 -16.18
N ARG A 328 34.45 -29.68 -16.51
CA ARG A 328 35.19 -29.41 -17.75
C ARG A 328 34.65 -30.25 -18.91
N ASP A 329 34.50 -31.55 -18.69
CA ASP A 329 33.99 -32.48 -19.71
C ASP A 329 33.29 -33.69 -19.09
N VAL A 330 32.46 -34.33 -19.91
CA VAL A 330 31.73 -35.56 -19.59
C VAL A 330 31.96 -36.55 -20.71
N GLU A 331 32.58 -37.69 -20.39
CA GLU A 331 32.88 -38.75 -21.34
C GLU A 331 32.40 -40.10 -20.78
N GLY A 332 31.49 -40.76 -21.49
CA GLY A 332 30.88 -42.01 -21.03
C GLY A 332 30.19 -41.84 -19.67
N ASN A 333 30.72 -42.52 -18.64
CA ASN A 333 30.21 -42.45 -17.26
C ASN A 333 31.12 -41.61 -16.34
N THR A 334 32.09 -40.89 -16.90
CA THR A 334 33.11 -40.15 -16.17
C THR A 334 32.87 -38.65 -16.28
N ILE A 335 32.85 -37.97 -15.12
CA ILE A 335 32.82 -36.52 -15.02
C ILE A 335 34.23 -36.03 -14.69
N THR A 336 34.73 -35.07 -15.45
CA THR A 336 36.02 -34.44 -15.22
C THR A 336 35.86 -32.97 -14.83
N LEU A 337 36.44 -32.59 -13.70
CA LEU A 337 36.45 -31.23 -13.19
C LEU A 337 37.62 -30.42 -13.77
N VAL A 338 37.53 -29.08 -13.69
CA VAL A 338 38.60 -28.18 -14.19
C VAL A 338 39.94 -28.37 -13.46
N ASN A 339 39.91 -28.77 -12.19
CA ASN A 339 41.11 -29.08 -11.40
C ASN A 339 41.78 -30.42 -11.81
N GLY A 340 41.22 -31.15 -12.77
CA GLY A 340 41.74 -32.43 -13.26
C GLY A 340 41.20 -33.66 -12.53
N GLU A 341 40.43 -33.49 -11.45
CA GLU A 341 39.80 -34.61 -10.76
C GLU A 341 38.73 -35.28 -11.63
N THR A 342 38.70 -36.61 -11.59
CA THR A 342 37.75 -37.44 -12.32
C THR A 342 36.91 -38.29 -11.36
N ARG A 343 35.64 -38.46 -11.68
CA ARG A 343 34.71 -39.32 -10.94
C ARG A 343 33.89 -40.16 -11.91
N GLN A 344 33.90 -41.47 -11.70
CA GLN A 344 33.04 -42.40 -12.42
C GLN A 344 31.72 -42.55 -11.65
N LEU A 345 30.60 -42.43 -12.35
CA LEU A 345 29.26 -42.43 -11.76
C LEU A 345 28.38 -43.48 -12.44
N ASP A 346 27.61 -44.22 -11.65
CA ASP A 346 26.60 -45.16 -12.16
C ASP A 346 25.31 -44.42 -12.56
N VAL A 347 24.98 -43.38 -11.79
CA VAL A 347 23.76 -42.58 -11.94
C VAL A 347 24.09 -41.10 -11.87
N LEU A 348 23.48 -40.30 -12.74
CA LEU A 348 23.56 -38.85 -12.74
C LEU A 348 22.15 -38.23 -12.61
N VAL A 349 21.91 -37.56 -11.49
CA VAL A 349 20.68 -36.82 -11.20
C VAL A 349 20.89 -35.35 -11.52
N LEU A 350 20.11 -34.82 -12.45
CA LEU A 350 20.12 -33.40 -12.80
C LEU A 350 19.07 -32.66 -11.98
N ALA A 351 19.52 -31.93 -10.96
CA ALA A 351 18.71 -30.98 -10.19
C ALA A 351 18.97 -29.54 -10.67
N THR A 352 18.95 -29.38 -12.01
CA THR A 352 19.42 -28.19 -12.74
C THR A 352 18.36 -27.11 -12.95
N GLY A 353 17.12 -27.37 -12.52
CA GLY A 353 16.03 -26.40 -12.57
C GLY A 353 15.23 -26.46 -13.88
N PHE A 354 14.52 -25.37 -14.18
CA PHE A 354 13.56 -25.31 -15.28
C PHE A 354 13.86 -24.16 -16.24
N SER A 355 13.46 -24.30 -17.51
CA SER A 355 13.53 -23.23 -18.49
C SER A 355 12.24 -22.41 -18.47
N ILE A 356 12.28 -21.22 -17.85
CA ILE A 356 11.10 -20.34 -17.73
C ILE A 356 10.71 -19.77 -19.10
N GLY A 357 11.70 -19.36 -19.92
CA GLY A 357 11.46 -18.78 -21.24
C GLY A 357 10.89 -19.75 -22.27
N ALA A 358 11.08 -21.06 -22.09
CA ALA A 358 10.51 -22.08 -22.98
C ALA A 358 8.96 -22.14 -22.94
N ARG A 359 8.32 -21.44 -21.99
CA ARG A 359 6.87 -21.34 -21.88
C ARG A 359 6.22 -20.54 -23.02
N TYR A 360 6.96 -19.62 -23.64
CA TYR A 360 6.47 -18.75 -24.70
C TYR A 360 7.35 -18.90 -25.96
N PRO A 361 7.27 -20.04 -26.68
CA PRO A 361 8.10 -20.24 -27.86
C PRO A 361 7.78 -19.20 -28.95
N PRO A 362 8.79 -18.58 -29.59
CA PRO A 362 8.57 -17.76 -30.77
C PRO A 362 7.76 -18.50 -31.83
N GLY A 363 6.77 -17.82 -32.41
CA GLY A 363 5.87 -18.33 -33.45
C GLY A 363 4.72 -19.19 -32.93
N ALA A 364 4.66 -19.48 -31.63
CA ALA A 364 3.59 -20.31 -31.09
C ALA A 364 2.31 -19.50 -30.82
N TRP A 365 2.44 -18.28 -30.30
CA TRP A 365 1.31 -17.50 -29.77
C TRP A 365 1.18 -16.20 -30.55
N ILE A 366 0.22 -16.18 -31.45
CA ILE A 366 0.06 -15.11 -32.43
C ILE A 366 -1.21 -14.33 -32.08
N GLY A 367 -1.02 -13.14 -31.51
CA GLY A 367 -2.08 -12.20 -31.17
C GLY A 367 -2.52 -11.34 -32.35
N ARG A 368 -3.09 -10.18 -32.02
CA ARG A 368 -3.64 -9.22 -32.97
C ARG A 368 -2.59 -8.77 -33.99
N ASN A 369 -2.98 -8.60 -35.25
CA ASN A 369 -2.10 -8.14 -36.34
C ASN A 369 -0.82 -8.97 -36.51
N GLY A 370 -0.87 -10.28 -36.20
CA GLY A 370 0.29 -11.17 -36.30
C GLY A 370 1.34 -10.99 -35.19
N TRP A 371 0.97 -10.36 -34.07
CA TRP A 371 1.88 -10.09 -32.95
C TRP A 371 2.34 -11.38 -32.27
N ASP A 372 3.64 -11.67 -32.29
CA ASP A 372 4.23 -12.86 -31.68
C ASP A 372 4.65 -12.60 -30.23
N VAL A 373 3.90 -13.16 -29.28
CA VAL A 373 4.16 -13.03 -27.83
C VAL A 373 5.52 -13.61 -27.45
N GLY A 374 5.95 -14.71 -28.10
CA GLY A 374 7.19 -15.38 -27.76
C GLY A 374 8.43 -14.54 -28.11
N GLN A 375 8.38 -13.80 -29.22
CA GLN A 375 9.46 -12.88 -29.60
C GLN A 375 9.57 -11.69 -28.64
N ASP A 376 8.45 -11.06 -28.30
CA ASP A 376 8.45 -9.90 -27.40
C ASP A 376 8.83 -10.32 -25.97
N TYR A 377 8.32 -11.45 -25.48
CA TYR A 377 8.66 -12.00 -24.17
C TYR A 377 10.17 -12.28 -24.03
N ALA A 378 10.80 -12.85 -25.06
CA ALA A 378 12.22 -13.14 -25.06
C ALA A 378 13.10 -11.88 -24.94
N ILE A 379 12.59 -10.72 -25.39
CA ILE A 379 13.28 -9.44 -25.32
C ILE A 379 12.95 -8.72 -24.02
N LYS A 380 11.67 -8.66 -23.63
CA LYS A 380 11.18 -7.90 -22.46
C LYS A 380 9.88 -8.48 -21.89
N PRO A 381 9.94 -9.33 -20.85
CA PRO A 381 8.74 -9.84 -20.20
C PRO A 381 7.88 -8.71 -19.62
N SER A 382 6.63 -8.59 -20.09
CA SER A 382 5.66 -7.60 -19.61
C SER A 382 4.27 -8.22 -19.54
N SER A 383 3.47 -7.82 -18.56
CA SER A 383 2.05 -8.16 -18.46
C SER A 383 1.37 -7.32 -17.38
N TYR A 384 0.05 -7.24 -17.38
CA TYR A 384 -0.73 -6.59 -16.34
C TYR A 384 -1.10 -7.60 -15.24
N TYR A 385 -0.59 -7.40 -14.01
CA TYR A 385 -0.71 -8.31 -12.85
C TYR A 385 -0.36 -9.79 -13.11
N GLY A 386 0.40 -10.10 -14.18
CA GLY A 386 0.62 -11.47 -14.62
C GLY A 386 -0.64 -12.18 -15.13
N VAL A 387 -1.68 -11.43 -15.52
CA VAL A 387 -2.95 -11.95 -16.02
C VAL A 387 -3.17 -11.64 -17.49
N CYS A 388 -2.79 -10.46 -17.98
CA CYS A 388 -3.06 -10.06 -19.38
C CYS A 388 -1.79 -9.63 -20.11
N PHE A 389 -1.64 -10.09 -21.36
CA PHE A 389 -0.68 -9.51 -22.32
C PHE A 389 -1.35 -8.41 -23.15
N GLN A 390 -0.56 -7.47 -23.67
CA GLN A 390 -1.02 -6.51 -24.66
C GLN A 390 -1.16 -7.19 -26.04
N LYS A 391 -2.16 -6.83 -26.86
CA LYS A 391 -2.40 -7.37 -28.22
C LYS A 391 -2.81 -8.84 -28.25
N VAL A 392 -3.29 -9.39 -27.13
CA VAL A 392 -3.70 -10.79 -27.00
C VAL A 392 -5.11 -10.85 -26.39
N PRO A 393 -6.16 -10.44 -27.15
CA PRO A 393 -7.53 -10.35 -26.63
C PRO A 393 -8.05 -11.69 -26.12
N ASN A 394 -8.91 -11.70 -25.10
CA ASN A 394 -9.49 -12.93 -24.51
C ASN A 394 -8.48 -13.99 -24.03
N CYS A 395 -7.19 -13.66 -23.91
CA CYS A 395 -6.16 -14.57 -23.43
C CYS A 395 -5.69 -14.15 -22.05
N PHE A 396 -5.99 -14.98 -21.05
CA PHE A 396 -5.61 -14.77 -19.67
C PHE A 396 -4.51 -15.73 -19.23
N LEU A 397 -3.65 -15.25 -18.35
CA LEU A 397 -2.52 -15.97 -17.81
C LEU A 397 -2.77 -16.28 -16.33
N ILE A 398 -2.40 -17.49 -15.94
CA ILE A 398 -2.17 -17.83 -14.55
C ILE A 398 -0.65 -17.93 -14.37
N TRP A 399 -0.12 -17.19 -13.39
CA TRP A 399 1.32 -17.03 -13.20
C TRP A 399 2.05 -16.47 -14.43
N GLY A 400 1.49 -15.42 -15.04
CA GLY A 400 2.22 -14.62 -16.03
C GLY A 400 3.41 -13.87 -15.42
N PRO A 401 4.25 -13.21 -16.23
CA PRO A 401 5.38 -12.43 -15.73
C PRO A 401 4.92 -11.36 -14.71
N LEU A 402 5.77 -10.96 -13.77
CA LEU A 402 5.49 -9.94 -12.75
C LEU A 402 4.44 -10.31 -11.68
N SER A 403 4.04 -11.58 -11.55
CA SER A 403 3.02 -12.01 -10.56
C SER A 403 3.50 -12.92 -9.44
N GLY A 404 4.74 -13.42 -9.49
CA GLY A 404 5.24 -14.32 -8.44
C GLY A 404 5.67 -13.61 -7.17
N SER A 405 5.69 -14.30 -6.02
CA SER A 405 6.13 -13.76 -4.73
C SER A 405 7.11 -14.70 -4.01
N TYR A 406 8.06 -14.14 -3.27
CA TYR A 406 9.04 -14.91 -2.47
C TYR A 406 8.50 -15.39 -1.11
N HIS A 407 7.48 -14.72 -0.57
CA HIS A 407 7.09 -14.86 0.84
C HIS A 407 5.71 -15.49 1.03
N GLN A 408 4.98 -15.76 -0.06
CA GLN A 408 3.58 -16.19 0.00
C GLN A 408 3.28 -17.46 -0.80
N SER A 409 2.12 -18.03 -0.51
CA SER A 409 1.59 -19.21 -1.18
C SER A 409 1.15 -18.91 -2.61
N ILE A 410 1.50 -19.83 -3.50
CA ILE A 410 1.09 -19.80 -4.91
C ILE A 410 -0.43 -19.81 -5.08
N THR A 411 -1.13 -20.52 -4.19
CA THR A 411 -2.58 -20.70 -4.27
C THR A 411 -3.31 -19.37 -4.07
N SER A 412 -2.82 -18.50 -3.18
CA SER A 412 -3.42 -17.19 -2.92
C SER A 412 -3.32 -16.23 -4.12
N ILE A 413 -2.18 -16.22 -4.82
CA ILE A 413 -2.00 -15.46 -6.07
C ILE A 413 -2.92 -16.03 -7.15
N THR A 414 -2.94 -17.35 -7.30
CA THR A 414 -3.76 -18.07 -8.28
C THR A 414 -5.24 -17.73 -8.12
N GLU A 415 -5.79 -17.81 -6.90
CA GLU A 415 -7.19 -17.47 -6.67
C GLU A 415 -7.49 -16.00 -6.99
N SER A 416 -6.55 -15.11 -6.74
CA SER A 416 -6.74 -13.67 -7.03
C SER A 416 -6.76 -13.41 -8.54
N GLN A 417 -5.85 -14.02 -9.29
CA GLN A 417 -5.84 -13.96 -10.75
C GLN A 417 -7.07 -14.63 -11.35
N VAL A 418 -7.51 -15.77 -10.82
CA VAL A 418 -8.75 -16.44 -11.26
C VAL A 418 -9.95 -15.54 -11.01
N MET A 419 -10.06 -14.87 -9.86
CA MET A 419 -11.17 -13.96 -9.63
C MET A 419 -11.19 -12.78 -10.61
N PHE A 420 -10.04 -12.28 -11.05
CA PHE A 420 -9.96 -11.30 -12.15
C PHE A 420 -10.52 -11.88 -13.45
N ILE A 421 -10.11 -13.11 -13.81
CA ILE A 421 -10.61 -13.80 -15.00
C ILE A 421 -12.12 -13.99 -14.92
N ILE A 422 -12.65 -14.45 -13.78
CA ILE A 422 -14.09 -14.63 -13.57
C ILE A 422 -14.85 -13.32 -13.76
N LYS A 423 -14.33 -12.20 -13.24
CA LYS A 423 -14.95 -10.88 -13.49
C LYS A 423 -14.92 -10.52 -14.97
N ALA A 424 -13.80 -10.75 -15.66
CA ALA A 424 -13.67 -10.43 -17.09
C ALA A 424 -14.64 -11.26 -17.93
N VAL A 425 -14.72 -12.57 -17.68
CA VAL A 425 -15.68 -13.46 -18.37
C VAL A 425 -17.12 -13.08 -18.03
N SER A 426 -17.42 -12.74 -16.76
CA SER A 426 -18.75 -12.25 -16.38
C SER A 426 -19.13 -11.01 -17.17
N MET A 427 -18.22 -10.04 -17.28
CA MET A 427 -18.43 -8.82 -18.04
C MET A 427 -18.62 -9.09 -19.53
N MET A 428 -17.85 -10.02 -20.13
CA MET A 428 -18.07 -10.44 -21.52
C MET A 428 -19.49 -10.95 -21.76
N MET A 429 -20.01 -11.73 -20.80
CA MET A 429 -21.34 -12.34 -20.90
C MET A 429 -22.46 -11.32 -20.62
N GLU A 430 -22.26 -10.41 -19.65
CA GLU A 430 -23.23 -9.38 -19.27
C GLU A 430 -23.38 -8.28 -20.32
N GLU A 431 -22.26 -7.83 -20.88
CA GLU A 431 -22.20 -6.73 -21.86
C GLU A 431 -22.24 -7.20 -23.31
N ASP A 432 -22.26 -8.53 -23.53
CA ASP A 432 -22.25 -9.17 -24.85
C ASP A 432 -20.99 -8.84 -25.69
N PHE A 433 -19.84 -8.77 -25.03
CA PHE A 433 -18.58 -8.47 -25.69
C PHE A 433 -17.95 -9.71 -26.35
N ALA A 434 -17.71 -9.60 -27.66
CA ALA A 434 -16.98 -10.62 -28.41
C ALA A 434 -15.50 -10.73 -28.00
N ASN A 435 -14.88 -9.61 -27.61
CA ASN A 435 -13.51 -9.61 -27.11
C ASN A 435 -13.23 -8.54 -26.05
N ILE A 436 -12.27 -8.84 -25.18
CA ILE A 436 -11.72 -7.96 -24.15
C ILE A 436 -10.19 -7.97 -24.27
N GLU A 437 -9.60 -6.78 -24.32
CA GLU A 437 -8.16 -6.58 -24.35
C GLU A 437 -7.74 -5.52 -23.32
N ILE A 438 -6.59 -5.74 -22.66
CA ILE A 438 -6.01 -4.73 -21.76
C ILE A 438 -5.27 -3.67 -22.57
N LYS A 439 -5.47 -2.39 -22.24
CA LYS A 439 -4.73 -1.30 -22.87
C LYS A 439 -3.22 -1.41 -22.63
N GLY A 440 -2.46 -1.07 -23.67
CA GLY A 440 -0.99 -1.17 -23.65
C GLY A 440 -0.28 -0.23 -22.68
N ASN A 441 -0.81 0.96 -22.43
CA ASN A 441 -0.27 1.88 -21.43
C ASN A 441 -0.31 1.27 -20.01
N LEU A 442 -1.41 0.59 -19.64
CA LEU A 442 -1.53 -0.09 -18.34
C LEU A 442 -0.49 -1.19 -18.15
N VAL A 443 -0.23 -1.99 -19.20
CA VAL A 443 0.83 -3.00 -19.18
C VAL A 443 2.21 -2.35 -19.00
N LYS A 444 2.49 -1.25 -19.71
CA LYS A 444 3.75 -0.51 -19.60
C LYS A 444 3.93 0.12 -18.21
N ASP A 445 2.90 0.76 -17.67
CA ASP A 445 2.93 1.41 -16.36
C ASP A 445 3.12 0.39 -15.24
N PHE A 446 2.39 -0.72 -15.27
CA PHE A 446 2.58 -1.79 -14.31
C PHE A 446 3.98 -2.41 -14.42
N THR A 447 4.49 -2.59 -15.64
CA THR A 447 5.86 -3.07 -15.86
C THR A 447 6.90 -2.10 -15.28
N ARG A 448 6.70 -0.79 -15.46
CA ARG A 448 7.56 0.26 -14.87
C ARG A 448 7.50 0.21 -13.34
N LEU A 449 6.31 0.12 -12.75
CA LEU A 449 6.11 0.01 -11.29
C LEU A 449 6.81 -1.22 -10.72
N ALA A 450 6.57 -2.40 -11.32
CA ALA A 450 7.20 -3.64 -10.88
C ALA A 450 8.73 -3.60 -11.04
N THR A 451 9.22 -2.93 -12.09
CA THR A 451 10.66 -2.71 -12.30
C THR A 451 11.26 -1.84 -11.21
N GLN A 452 10.61 -0.72 -10.88
CA GLN A 452 11.05 0.20 -9.84
C GLN A 452 11.06 -0.47 -8.45
N GLN A 453 9.98 -1.16 -8.07
CA GLN A 453 9.92 -1.91 -6.80
C GLN A 453 11.06 -2.95 -6.68
N SER A 454 11.46 -3.53 -7.79
CA SER A 454 12.55 -4.52 -7.82
C SER A 454 13.93 -3.90 -7.74
N GLN A 455 14.11 -2.69 -8.26
CA GLN A 455 15.34 -1.90 -8.09
C GLN A 455 15.50 -1.40 -6.65
N GLU A 456 14.38 -1.09 -5.98
CA GLU A 456 14.33 -0.70 -4.57
C GLU A 456 14.50 -1.90 -3.60
N ALA A 457 14.23 -3.12 -4.07
CA ALA A 457 14.51 -4.35 -3.36
C ALA A 457 16.04 -4.65 -3.28
N VAL A 458 16.43 -5.82 -2.76
CA VAL A 458 17.85 -6.21 -2.66
C VAL A 458 18.54 -6.07 -4.01
N LYS A 459 19.66 -5.33 -4.05
CA LYS A 459 20.42 -5.05 -5.27
C LYS A 459 20.71 -6.36 -6.01
N PHE A 460 20.07 -6.57 -7.15
CA PHE A 460 20.37 -7.67 -8.06
C PHE A 460 21.60 -7.29 -8.88
N ASP A 461 22.77 -7.86 -8.59
CA ASP A 461 23.92 -7.74 -9.49
C ASP A 461 23.76 -8.74 -10.65
N LYS A 462 24.28 -8.40 -11.84
CA LYS A 462 24.12 -9.22 -13.07
C LYS A 462 24.59 -10.67 -12.89
N GLU A 463 25.55 -10.89 -11.99
CA GLU A 463 26.14 -12.21 -11.69
C GLU A 463 25.26 -13.10 -10.78
N ASP A 464 24.21 -12.54 -10.16
CA ASP A 464 23.36 -13.26 -9.20
C ASP A 464 22.16 -14.00 -9.84
N SER A 465 21.89 -13.72 -11.11
CA SER A 465 20.84 -14.39 -11.90
C SER A 465 21.14 -15.88 -12.09
N SER A 466 20.09 -16.71 -12.22
CA SER A 466 20.32 -18.11 -12.57
C SER A 466 20.93 -18.21 -13.98
N PRO A 467 21.76 -19.20 -14.31
CA PRO A 467 22.33 -19.35 -15.65
C PRO A 467 21.30 -19.43 -16.77
N SER A 468 20.11 -19.94 -16.46
CA SER A 468 18.97 -19.98 -17.38
C SER A 468 18.41 -18.58 -17.62
N ASP A 469 18.30 -17.74 -16.60
CA ASP A 469 17.80 -16.37 -16.72
C ASP A 469 18.84 -15.46 -17.41
N ALA A 470 20.12 -15.63 -17.07
CA ALA A 470 21.25 -14.91 -17.66
C ALA A 470 21.45 -15.25 -19.15
N LYS A 471 21.30 -16.52 -19.55
CA LYS A 471 21.43 -16.95 -20.96
C LYS A 471 20.19 -16.67 -21.80
N ALA A 472 19.02 -16.55 -21.18
CA ALA A 472 17.77 -16.21 -21.88
C ALA A 472 17.61 -14.70 -22.14
N GLY A 473 18.58 -13.86 -21.75
CA GLY A 473 18.47 -12.40 -21.92
C GLY A 473 17.45 -11.75 -20.98
N ILE A 474 16.90 -12.49 -20.01
CA ILE A 474 15.88 -12.01 -19.07
C ILE A 474 16.58 -11.21 -17.97
N LEU A 475 17.01 -9.99 -18.32
CA LEU A 475 17.49 -8.95 -17.40
C LEU A 475 16.28 -8.12 -16.94
N GLY A 476 15.51 -8.62 -15.98
CA GLY A 476 14.38 -7.87 -15.43
C GLY A 476 13.60 -8.65 -14.38
N PRO A 477 12.86 -7.97 -13.48
CA PRO A 477 12.13 -8.65 -12.43
C PRO A 477 10.99 -9.47 -13.01
N VAL A 478 10.89 -10.72 -12.58
CA VAL A 478 9.82 -11.65 -12.99
C VAL A 478 8.74 -11.73 -11.90
N LEU A 479 8.90 -10.98 -10.80
CA LEU A 479 8.17 -11.16 -9.54
C LEU A 479 7.59 -9.84 -9.03
N TRP A 480 6.50 -9.96 -8.29
CA TRP A 480 5.89 -8.93 -7.46
C TRP A 480 6.65 -8.82 -6.13
N ASN A 481 7.18 -7.63 -5.84
CA ASN A 481 8.00 -7.38 -4.65
C ASN A 481 7.26 -6.62 -3.54
N GLY A 482 5.96 -6.36 -3.69
CA GLY A 482 5.11 -5.78 -2.64
C GLY A 482 4.40 -6.81 -1.77
N HIS A 483 3.57 -6.33 -0.83
CA HIS A 483 2.65 -7.18 -0.07
C HIS A 483 1.68 -7.93 -1.00
N LEU A 484 1.36 -9.18 -0.68
CA LEU A 484 0.33 -9.93 -1.39
C LEU A 484 -1.05 -9.33 -1.12
N THR A 485 -1.35 -8.82 0.08
CA THR A 485 -2.65 -8.16 0.33
C THR A 485 -2.86 -6.98 -0.61
N GLY A 486 -1.81 -6.18 -0.85
CA GLY A 486 -1.84 -5.11 -1.85
C GLY A 486 -2.09 -5.64 -3.26
N PHE A 487 -1.42 -6.71 -3.67
CA PHE A 487 -1.67 -7.38 -4.96
C PHE A 487 -3.11 -7.89 -5.06
N ARG A 488 -3.64 -8.55 -4.02
CA ARG A 488 -5.03 -9.05 -4.01
C ARG A 488 -6.02 -7.90 -4.14
N TRP A 489 -5.82 -6.80 -3.42
CA TRP A 489 -6.67 -5.61 -3.56
C TRP A 489 -6.57 -5.01 -4.95
N ALA A 490 -5.36 -4.86 -5.48
CA ALA A 490 -5.13 -4.27 -6.79
C ALA A 490 -5.77 -5.10 -7.92
N VAL A 491 -5.73 -6.43 -7.82
CA VAL A 491 -6.38 -7.37 -8.75
C VAL A 491 -7.89 -7.47 -8.49
N ALA A 492 -8.35 -7.25 -7.24
CA ALA A 492 -9.75 -7.33 -6.83
C ALA A 492 -10.51 -6.01 -6.91
N SER A 493 -9.85 -4.88 -7.17
CA SER A 493 -10.48 -3.62 -7.59
C SER A 493 -11.44 -3.89 -8.77
N PRO A 494 -12.40 -2.99 -9.05
CA PRO A 494 -13.18 -3.10 -10.28
C PRO A 494 -12.24 -3.33 -11.45
N LEU A 495 -12.64 -4.17 -12.40
CA LEU A 495 -11.96 -4.15 -13.70
C LEU A 495 -11.86 -2.68 -14.11
N PRO A 496 -10.72 -2.26 -14.68
CA PRO A 496 -10.58 -0.88 -15.11
C PRO A 496 -11.82 -0.55 -15.97
N GLN A 497 -12.38 0.66 -15.80
CA GLN A 497 -13.74 1.01 -16.24
C GLN A 497 -13.97 0.60 -17.69
N LYS A 498 -15.22 0.48 -18.18
CA LYS A 498 -15.52 0.12 -19.59
C LYS A 498 -14.70 0.93 -20.61
N SER A 499 -14.24 2.13 -20.23
CA SER A 499 -13.30 3.00 -20.94
C SER A 499 -11.86 2.48 -21.09
N ASP A 500 -11.42 1.49 -20.30
CA ASP A 500 -10.07 0.93 -20.22
C ASP A 500 -9.94 -0.47 -20.85
N LEU A 501 -11.03 -1.00 -21.41
CA LEU A 501 -11.10 -2.21 -22.20
C LEU A 501 -11.51 -1.83 -23.63
N ASP A 502 -10.67 -2.14 -24.62
CA ASP A 502 -11.05 -1.93 -26.02
C ASP A 502 -12.17 -2.91 -26.38
N SER A 503 -13.41 -2.44 -26.38
CA SER A 503 -14.58 -3.19 -26.85
C SER A 503 -15.09 -2.53 -28.13
N SER A 504 -15.45 -3.33 -29.14
CA SER A 504 -15.92 -2.81 -30.43
C SER A 504 -17.29 -3.39 -30.83
N ALA A 505 -18.22 -2.46 -31.10
CA ALA A 505 -19.51 -2.53 -31.80
C ALA A 505 -20.81 -2.83 -30.98
N PRO A 506 -21.98 -2.26 -31.40
CA PRO A 506 -23.05 -1.83 -30.48
C PRO A 506 -24.41 -2.52 -30.70
N TYR A 507 -25.20 -2.74 -29.63
CA TYR A 507 -26.66 -2.88 -29.74
C TYR A 507 -27.37 -2.48 -28.43
N GLY A 508 -28.12 -1.38 -28.51
CA GLY A 508 -29.42 -1.17 -27.87
C GLY A 508 -29.43 -0.81 -26.40
N ASP A 509 -29.72 0.47 -26.13
CA ASP A 509 -30.12 1.01 -24.83
C ASP A 509 -31.41 0.38 -24.29
N ASN A 510 -31.53 0.49 -22.96
CA ASN A 510 -32.62 0.11 -22.07
C ASN A 510 -32.48 -1.29 -21.47
N LEU A 511 -32.05 -1.34 -20.21
CA LEU A 511 -32.79 -2.00 -19.12
C LEU A 511 -32.20 -1.59 -17.76
N THR A 512 -33.09 -1.08 -16.93
CA THR A 512 -32.92 -0.72 -15.52
C THR A 512 -32.33 -1.86 -14.70
N ASP A 513 -31.37 -1.51 -13.85
CA ASP A 513 -30.69 -2.34 -12.85
C ASP A 513 -31.67 -2.97 -11.85
N PRO A 514 -31.58 -4.31 -11.61
CA PRO A 514 -31.69 -4.77 -10.24
C PRO A 514 -30.76 -5.95 -9.98
N PHE A 515 -29.52 -5.71 -9.54
CA PHE A 515 -28.78 -6.72 -8.78
C PHE A 515 -28.12 -6.15 -7.52
N THR A 516 -28.95 -6.03 -6.48
CA THR A 516 -28.55 -6.20 -5.09
C THR A 516 -27.94 -7.60 -4.90
N ALA A 517 -26.65 -7.66 -4.58
CA ALA A 517 -26.02 -8.89 -4.09
C ALA A 517 -26.26 -9.01 -2.57
N PRO A 518 -26.93 -10.08 -2.08
CA PRO A 518 -26.97 -10.37 -0.66
C PRO A 518 -25.72 -11.17 -0.25
N ASP A 519 -25.07 -10.63 0.78
CA ASP A 519 -24.48 -11.26 1.97
C ASP A 519 -23.79 -12.64 1.98
N TYR A 520 -22.83 -12.70 2.91
CA TYR A 520 -22.04 -13.84 3.41
C TYR A 520 -20.66 -14.07 2.77
N LEU A 521 -19.67 -13.23 3.13
CA LEU A 521 -18.30 -13.65 3.55
C LEU A 521 -17.32 -12.49 3.82
N ALA A 522 -17.77 -11.36 4.41
CA ALA A 522 -16.87 -10.26 4.75
C ALA A 522 -17.15 -9.53 6.08
N SER A 523 -18.04 -10.04 6.93
CA SER A 523 -18.56 -9.25 8.06
C SER A 523 -17.66 -9.13 9.30
N THR A 524 -16.45 -9.71 9.35
CA THR A 524 -15.54 -9.53 10.51
C THR A 524 -14.35 -8.61 10.24
N ALA A 525 -13.78 -8.63 9.01
CA ALA A 525 -12.68 -7.74 8.65
C ALA A 525 -13.18 -6.35 8.21
N VAL A 526 -14.35 -6.29 7.59
CA VAL A 526 -14.99 -5.03 7.19
C VAL A 526 -15.47 -4.25 8.42
N MET A 527 -15.85 -4.90 9.52
CA MET A 527 -16.18 -4.17 10.76
C MET A 527 -14.97 -3.42 11.35
N ILE A 528 -13.75 -3.98 11.29
CA ILE A 528 -12.55 -3.32 11.82
C ILE A 528 -12.11 -2.16 10.92
N MET A 529 -12.26 -2.29 9.60
CA MET A 529 -11.94 -1.21 8.65
C MET A 529 -13.05 -0.15 8.51
N ILE A 530 -14.32 -0.50 8.69
CA ILE A 530 -15.43 0.48 8.74
C ILE A 530 -15.40 1.26 10.06
N ILE A 531 -15.01 0.65 11.19
CA ILE A 531 -14.79 1.38 12.45
C ILE A 531 -13.57 2.32 12.33
N ALA A 532 -12.57 1.98 11.50
CA ALA A 532 -11.44 2.85 11.22
C ALA A 532 -11.75 3.98 10.21
N ASN A 533 -12.82 3.86 9.41
CA ASN A 533 -13.10 4.76 8.28
C ASN A 533 -14.47 5.47 8.32
N SER A 534 -15.25 5.34 9.40
CA SER A 534 -16.47 6.12 9.59
C SER A 534 -16.15 7.52 10.13
N ASN A 535 -16.22 8.51 9.25
CA ASN A 535 -16.08 9.94 9.52
C ASN A 535 -17.24 10.49 10.37
N THR A 536 -17.21 10.24 11.68
CA THR A 536 -17.96 11.02 12.67
C THR A 536 -17.05 11.35 13.85
N GLY A 537 -16.64 12.61 13.92
CA GLY A 537 -15.56 13.14 14.76
C GLY A 537 -15.83 13.22 16.27
N THR A 538 -16.48 12.24 16.89
CA THR A 538 -16.77 12.28 18.34
C THR A 538 -16.46 11.02 19.13
N TYR A 539 -16.09 9.89 18.48
CA TYR A 539 -15.86 8.61 19.21
C TYR A 539 -14.65 7.79 18.73
N GLN A 540 -13.70 8.38 18.01
CA GLN A 540 -12.56 7.65 17.43
C GLN A 540 -11.45 7.20 18.41
N SER A 541 -11.47 7.58 19.68
CA SER A 541 -10.32 7.33 20.55
C SER A 541 -10.34 5.99 21.30
N SER A 542 -11.44 5.24 21.39
CA SER A 542 -11.52 4.07 22.29
C SER A 542 -10.95 2.78 21.68
N GLY A 543 -11.22 2.49 20.41
CA GLY A 543 -10.77 1.25 19.75
C GLY A 543 -9.28 1.24 19.38
N VAL A 544 -8.77 2.37 18.88
CA VAL A 544 -7.34 2.51 18.50
C VAL A 544 -6.46 2.57 19.74
N TYR A 545 -6.87 3.28 20.80
CA TYR A 545 -6.15 3.22 22.08
C TYR A 545 -6.13 1.80 22.63
N PHE A 546 -7.28 1.10 22.63
CA PHE A 546 -7.33 -0.28 23.10
C PHE A 546 -6.39 -1.18 22.28
N LEU A 547 -6.39 -1.07 20.95
CA LEU A 547 -5.54 -1.88 20.09
C LEU A 547 -4.04 -1.57 20.27
N VAL A 548 -3.68 -0.29 20.39
CA VAL A 548 -2.29 0.13 20.63
C VAL A 548 -1.82 -0.35 22.00
N TRP A 549 -2.62 -0.19 23.06
CA TRP A 549 -2.28 -0.66 24.39
C TRP A 549 -2.29 -2.18 24.52
N PHE A 550 -3.17 -2.88 23.80
CA PHE A 550 -3.20 -4.33 23.70
C PHE A 550 -1.95 -4.87 22.98
N LEU A 551 -1.54 -4.25 21.87
CA LEU A 551 -0.32 -4.61 21.15
C LEU A 551 0.94 -4.29 21.96
N VAL A 552 1.00 -3.14 22.63
CA VAL A 552 2.08 -2.78 23.56
C VAL A 552 2.13 -3.76 24.75
N GLY A 553 0.97 -4.21 25.25
CA GLY A 553 0.86 -5.23 26.29
C GLY A 553 1.36 -6.60 25.84
N ILE A 554 1.02 -7.03 24.61
CA ILE A 554 1.54 -8.27 24.01
C ILE A 554 3.06 -8.17 23.81
N VAL A 555 3.57 -7.07 23.27
CA VAL A 555 5.00 -6.85 23.08
C VAL A 555 5.73 -6.84 24.42
N GLY A 556 5.20 -6.15 25.44
CA GLY A 556 5.76 -6.13 26.79
C GLY A 556 5.73 -7.49 27.48
N ALA A 557 4.68 -8.29 27.26
CA ALA A 557 4.58 -9.67 27.74
C ALA A 557 5.58 -10.59 27.02
N CYS A 558 5.73 -10.48 25.70
CA CYS A 558 6.70 -11.25 24.93
C CYS A 558 8.14 -10.88 25.28
N VAL A 559 8.43 -9.59 25.49
CA VAL A 559 9.76 -9.10 25.91
C VAL A 559 10.05 -9.52 27.36
N SER A 560 9.09 -9.43 28.28
CA SER A 560 9.27 -9.93 29.65
C SER A 560 9.44 -11.44 29.69
N PHE A 561 8.68 -12.18 28.87
CA PHE A 561 8.81 -13.64 28.72
C PHE A 561 10.19 -14.03 28.17
N TYR A 562 10.68 -13.31 27.16
CA TYR A 562 12.00 -13.50 26.58
C TYR A 562 13.11 -13.17 27.58
N LEU A 563 13.06 -12.02 28.26
CA LEU A 563 14.06 -11.58 29.24
C LEU A 563 14.07 -12.47 30.50
N TRP A 564 12.91 -12.97 30.92
CA TRP A 564 12.78 -14.01 31.95
C TRP A 564 13.48 -15.31 31.56
N HIS A 565 13.40 -15.72 30.28
CA HIS A 565 14.12 -16.89 29.76
C HIS A 565 15.64 -16.70 29.67
N VAL A 566 16.16 -15.46 29.60
CA VAL A 566 17.61 -15.16 29.60
C VAL A 566 18.15 -14.79 30.99
N GLY A 567 17.35 -14.90 32.05
CA GLY A 567 17.77 -14.64 33.43
C GLY A 567 17.84 -13.16 33.81
N ILE A 568 17.28 -12.25 33.00
CA ILE A 568 17.23 -10.81 33.26
C ILE A 568 15.84 -10.46 33.78
N ILE A 569 15.74 -10.15 35.07
CA ILE A 569 14.48 -9.78 35.73
C ILE A 569 14.37 -8.24 35.74
N LEU A 570 13.56 -7.68 34.85
CA LEU A 570 13.07 -6.30 34.99
C LEU A 570 11.77 -6.35 35.79
N THR A 571 11.84 -5.96 37.07
CA THR A 571 10.65 -5.86 37.93
C THR A 571 9.78 -4.68 37.51
N GLY A 572 8.46 -4.92 37.44
CA GLY A 572 7.47 -3.95 37.02
C GLY A 572 7.33 -2.79 38.00
N ALA A 573 7.89 -1.63 37.63
CA ALA A 573 7.67 -0.35 38.31
C ALA A 573 6.22 0.20 38.13
N TYR A 574 5.40 -0.42 37.27
CA TYR A 574 4.08 0.11 36.90
C TYR A 574 2.99 -0.05 37.96
N GLY A 575 3.01 -1.11 38.78
CA GLY A 575 1.95 -1.38 39.76
C GLY A 575 1.90 -0.36 40.91
N MET A 576 3.07 0.06 41.41
CA MET A 576 3.14 1.07 42.49
C MET A 576 2.91 2.48 41.98
N PHE A 577 3.21 2.74 40.70
CA PHE A 577 2.95 4.02 40.04
C PHE A 577 1.44 4.30 39.93
N VAL A 578 0.65 3.26 39.65
CA VAL A 578 -0.82 3.33 39.60
C VAL A 578 -1.42 3.62 40.99
N LEU A 579 -0.89 2.99 42.04
CA LEU A 579 -1.38 3.23 43.41
C LEU A 579 -1.07 4.66 43.88
N VAL A 580 0.12 5.18 43.57
CA VAL A 580 0.51 6.57 43.86
C VAL A 580 -0.33 7.56 43.05
N ALA A 581 -0.63 7.25 41.79
CA ALA A 581 -1.53 8.07 40.96
C ALA A 581 -2.95 8.10 41.51
N ILE A 582 -3.47 6.97 42.01
CA ILE A 582 -4.77 6.89 42.68
C ILE A 582 -4.77 7.72 43.97
N VAL A 583 -3.73 7.63 44.80
CA VAL A 583 -3.61 8.41 46.05
C VAL A 583 -3.53 9.92 45.77
N PHE A 584 -2.77 10.35 44.76
CA PHE A 584 -2.69 11.78 44.39
C PHE A 584 -4.00 12.31 43.83
N THR A 585 -4.73 11.48 43.09
CA THR A 585 -6.01 11.85 42.49
C THR A 585 -7.11 11.90 43.55
N ALA A 586 -7.17 10.91 44.44
CA ALA A 586 -8.17 10.83 45.50
C ALA A 586 -7.96 11.88 46.61
N ALA A 587 -6.71 12.16 46.99
CA ALA A 587 -6.41 13.11 48.06
C ALA A 587 -6.23 14.57 47.60
N LYS A 588 -6.43 14.87 46.31
CA LYS A 588 -6.26 16.22 45.70
C LYS A 588 -4.97 16.92 46.14
N VAL A 589 -3.87 16.18 46.24
CA VAL A 589 -2.61 16.72 46.77
C VAL A 589 -2.01 17.67 45.73
N THR A 590 -2.02 18.98 45.97
CA THR A 590 -1.49 20.00 45.03
C THR A 590 -0.05 20.42 45.34
N SER A 591 0.48 20.11 46.52
CA SER A 591 1.85 20.47 46.92
C SER A 591 2.90 19.54 46.31
N PHE A 592 3.87 20.12 45.59
CA PHE A 592 4.98 19.39 44.98
C PHE A 592 5.86 18.66 46.00
N ALA A 593 6.19 19.30 47.13
CA ALA A 593 7.04 18.68 48.16
C ALA A 593 6.38 17.44 48.78
N LEU A 594 5.06 17.48 48.98
CA LEU A 594 4.30 16.35 49.53
C LEU A 594 4.19 15.19 48.53
N ARG A 595 4.02 15.50 47.24
CA ARG A 595 4.02 14.48 46.16
C ARG A 595 5.33 13.71 46.12
N TYR A 596 6.48 14.39 46.09
CA TYR A 596 7.77 13.71 46.01
C TYR A 596 8.11 12.91 47.27
N THR A 597 7.67 13.38 48.44
CA THR A 597 7.85 12.66 49.71
C THR A 597 7.04 11.35 49.72
N ILE A 598 5.78 11.39 49.27
CA ILE A 598 4.94 10.19 49.14
C ILE A 598 5.54 9.22 48.12
N LEU A 599 6.02 9.72 46.98
CA LEU A 599 6.65 8.89 45.95
C LEU A 599 7.88 8.14 46.48
N ALA A 600 8.73 8.83 47.25
CA ALA A 600 9.91 8.23 47.86
C ALA A 600 9.57 7.15 48.89
N ILE A 601 8.55 7.36 49.71
CA ILE A 601 8.08 6.37 50.70
C ILE A 601 7.56 5.10 50.00
N PHE A 602 6.77 5.25 48.94
CA PHE A 602 6.22 4.10 48.21
C PHE A 602 7.28 3.34 47.40
N LEU A 603 8.32 4.02 46.92
CA LEU A 603 9.48 3.36 46.30
C LEU A 603 10.25 2.49 47.30
N VAL A 604 10.45 2.97 48.53
CA VAL A 604 11.13 2.21 49.58
C VAL A 604 10.29 1.01 50.04
N ILE A 605 8.97 1.19 50.20
CA ILE A 605 8.05 0.11 50.57
C ILE A 605 7.95 -0.94 49.44
N GLY A 606 7.86 -0.50 48.19
CA GLY A 606 7.83 -1.38 47.02
C GLY A 606 9.12 -2.20 46.88
N GLY A 607 10.28 -1.56 47.11
CA GLY A 607 11.57 -2.25 47.17
C GLY A 607 11.62 -3.30 48.29
N PHE A 608 11.13 -2.97 49.49
CA PHE A 608 11.11 -3.88 50.64
C PHE A 608 10.17 -5.09 50.45
N LEU A 609 8.97 -4.87 49.89
CA LEU A 609 8.00 -5.93 49.60
C LEU A 609 8.49 -6.87 48.48
N THR A 610 9.13 -6.31 47.45
CA THR A 610 9.74 -7.09 46.37
C THR A 610 10.89 -7.93 46.88
N TYR A 611 11.73 -7.37 47.76
CA TYR A 611 12.81 -8.09 48.43
C TYR A 611 12.32 -9.20 49.37
N ARG A 612 11.14 -9.05 50.01
CA ARG A 612 10.64 -9.98 51.02
C ARG A 612 9.73 -11.09 50.48
N TYR A 613 9.01 -10.86 49.38
CA TYR A 613 7.97 -11.75 48.85
C TYR A 613 8.08 -11.96 47.32
N GLU A 614 9.24 -12.47 46.86
CA GLU A 614 9.56 -12.67 45.44
C GLU A 614 8.59 -13.57 44.65
N ARG A 615 7.79 -14.43 45.30
CA ARG A 615 6.87 -15.36 44.59
C ARG A 615 5.40 -14.96 44.58
N THR A 616 4.94 -14.17 45.55
CA THR A 616 3.51 -13.81 45.67
C THR A 616 3.19 -12.47 44.98
N ALA A 617 4.18 -11.59 44.83
CA ALA A 617 3.99 -10.26 44.23
C ALA A 617 3.62 -10.31 42.74
N VAL A 618 4.08 -11.32 41.99
CA VAL A 618 3.77 -11.50 40.56
C VAL A 618 2.30 -11.86 40.34
N ILE A 619 1.72 -12.66 41.23
CA ILE A 619 0.31 -13.10 41.20
C ILE A 619 -0.63 -11.92 41.54
N ILE A 620 -0.24 -11.09 42.51
CA ILE A 620 -1.03 -9.93 42.92
C ILE A 620 -0.95 -8.82 41.86
N ALA A 621 0.23 -8.53 41.29
CA ALA A 621 0.42 -7.45 40.33
C ALA A 621 -0.32 -7.67 38.99
N THR A 622 -0.39 -8.91 38.51
CA THR A 622 -1.13 -9.28 37.29
C THR A 622 -2.65 -9.25 37.51
N SER A 623 -3.11 -9.61 38.71
CA SER A 623 -4.53 -9.56 39.10
C SER A 623 -5.07 -8.13 39.24
N PHE A 624 -4.25 -7.20 39.76
CA PHE A 624 -4.64 -5.79 39.90
C PHE A 624 -4.66 -5.03 38.57
N GLY A 625 -3.84 -5.40 37.59
CA GLY A 625 -3.86 -4.78 36.25
C GLY A 625 -5.16 -5.06 35.47
N GLY A 626 -5.70 -6.27 35.60
CA GLY A 626 -7.02 -6.63 35.06
C GLY A 626 -8.16 -5.92 35.80
N ALA A 627 -8.12 -5.91 37.13
CA ALA A 627 -9.11 -5.21 37.96
C ALA A 627 -9.12 -3.69 37.74
N TYR A 628 -7.95 -3.06 37.54
CA TYR A 628 -7.83 -1.64 37.21
C TYR A 628 -8.40 -1.32 35.83
N SER A 629 -8.16 -2.16 34.83
CA SER A 629 -8.74 -1.98 33.49
C SER A 629 -10.26 -2.08 33.51
N ILE A 630 -10.81 -2.97 34.35
CA ILE A 630 -12.26 -3.12 34.59
C ILE A 630 -12.82 -1.90 35.34
N MET A 631 -12.17 -1.46 36.42
CA MET A 631 -12.62 -0.32 37.24
C MET A 631 -12.49 1.01 36.51
N PHE A 632 -11.43 1.22 35.72
CA PHE A 632 -11.24 2.41 34.89
C PHE A 632 -12.21 2.43 33.71
N GLY A 633 -12.48 1.27 33.09
CA GLY A 633 -13.55 1.13 32.09
C GLY A 633 -14.94 1.42 32.67
N LEU A 634 -15.22 0.94 33.88
CA LEU A 634 -16.46 1.24 34.62
C LEU A 634 -16.54 2.70 35.06
N ASP A 635 -15.44 3.30 35.53
CA ASP A 635 -15.39 4.72 35.92
C ASP A 635 -15.55 5.64 34.71
N MET A 636 -14.94 5.31 33.57
CA MET A 636 -15.19 5.99 32.30
C MET A 636 -16.63 5.82 31.81
N PHE A 637 -17.23 4.63 31.98
CA PHE A 637 -18.64 4.38 31.68
C PHE A 637 -19.58 5.16 32.62
N VAL A 638 -19.24 5.27 33.91
CA VAL A 638 -19.99 6.02 34.91
C VAL A 638 -19.86 7.53 34.66
N GLN A 639 -18.66 8.06 34.43
CA GLN A 639 -18.43 9.50 34.18
C GLN A 639 -19.03 9.99 32.87
N THR A 640 -18.99 9.15 31.81
CA THR A 640 -19.55 9.50 30.51
C THR A 640 -21.05 9.21 30.44
N GLY A 641 -21.50 8.11 31.06
CA GLY A 641 -22.88 7.67 31.08
C GLY A 641 -23.78 8.47 32.04
N PHE A 642 -23.33 8.82 33.26
CA PHE A 642 -24.18 9.57 34.19
C PHE A 642 -24.46 11.00 33.73
N ARG A 643 -23.46 11.70 33.16
CA ARG A 643 -23.64 13.09 32.68
C ARG A 643 -24.65 13.16 31.53
N VAL A 644 -24.58 12.21 30.59
CA VAL A 644 -25.51 12.14 29.46
C VAL A 644 -26.90 11.67 29.90
N THR A 645 -26.96 10.69 30.81
CA THR A 645 -28.24 10.18 31.36
C THR A 645 -28.99 11.26 32.15
N PHE A 646 -28.31 12.09 32.95
CA PHE A 646 -28.94 13.21 33.66
C PHE A 646 -29.44 14.30 32.70
N HIS A 647 -28.72 14.56 31.61
CA HIS A 647 -29.11 15.54 30.61
C HIS A 647 -30.32 15.07 29.76
N VAL A 648 -30.45 13.77 29.53
CA VAL A 648 -31.61 13.13 28.86
C VAL A 648 -32.84 13.13 29.78
N ILE A 649 -32.67 12.83 31.06
CA ILE A 649 -33.77 12.88 32.06
C ILE A 649 -34.31 14.31 32.23
N LEU A 650 -33.44 15.32 32.21
CA LEU A 650 -33.84 16.73 32.36
C LEU A 650 -34.37 17.37 31.07
N SER A 651 -34.08 16.80 29.89
CA SER A 651 -34.49 17.38 28.59
C SER A 651 -35.76 16.77 27.99
N GLN A 652 -36.35 15.73 28.60
CA GLN A 652 -37.55 15.02 28.13
C GLN A 652 -37.52 14.56 26.65
N SER A 653 -36.34 14.45 26.03
CA SER A 653 -36.22 13.92 24.67
C SER A 653 -36.11 12.40 24.70
N THR A 654 -37.08 11.71 24.11
CA THR A 654 -37.16 10.25 24.07
C THR A 654 -36.56 9.74 22.76
N GLU A 655 -35.23 9.53 22.73
CA GLU A 655 -34.62 8.68 21.72
C GLU A 655 -33.99 7.44 22.35
N ARG A 656 -34.29 6.27 21.76
CA ARG A 656 -33.98 4.93 22.28
C ARG A 656 -32.48 4.66 22.25
N PHE A 657 -31.89 4.41 23.43
CA PHE A 657 -30.54 3.86 23.52
C PHE A 657 -30.56 2.33 23.32
N HIS A 658 -29.93 1.84 22.25
CA HIS A 658 -29.69 0.42 22.01
C HIS A 658 -28.21 0.10 22.25
N PRO A 659 -27.83 -0.73 23.25
CA PRO A 659 -26.44 -1.10 23.45
C PRO A 659 -25.92 -1.88 22.24
N VAL A 660 -24.80 -1.44 21.69
CA VAL A 660 -24.17 -2.04 20.51
C VAL A 660 -23.66 -3.46 20.81
N PRO A 661 -23.76 -4.41 19.85
CA PRO A 661 -23.38 -5.81 20.04
C PRO A 661 -21.97 -6.04 20.60
N GLY A 662 -21.02 -5.12 20.35
CA GLY A 662 -19.65 -5.19 20.86
C GLY A 662 -19.56 -5.18 22.39
N THR A 663 -20.49 -4.50 23.07
CA THR A 663 -20.54 -4.46 24.55
C THR A 663 -20.92 -5.83 25.12
N TRP A 664 -21.84 -6.54 24.46
CA TRP A 664 -22.23 -7.89 24.86
C TRP A 664 -21.14 -8.93 24.57
N VAL A 665 -20.41 -8.77 23.47
CA VAL A 665 -19.26 -9.63 23.13
C VAL A 665 -18.12 -9.47 24.13
N MET A 666 -17.83 -8.24 24.57
CA MET A 666 -16.83 -7.96 25.61
C MET A 666 -17.22 -8.61 26.95
N ILE A 667 -18.47 -8.48 27.37
CA ILE A 667 -18.97 -9.08 28.62
C ILE A 667 -18.92 -10.62 28.54
N ALA A 668 -19.15 -11.21 27.36
CA ALA A 668 -19.15 -12.66 27.17
C ALA A 668 -17.75 -13.30 27.03
N PHE A 669 -16.74 -12.57 26.55
CA PHE A 669 -15.39 -13.12 26.34
C PHE A 669 -14.54 -13.17 27.61
N VAL A 670 -14.84 -12.33 28.59
CA VAL A 670 -14.07 -12.20 29.84
C VAL A 670 -14.04 -13.49 30.68
N PRO A 671 -15.16 -14.21 30.90
CA PRO A 671 -15.14 -15.48 31.60
C PRO A 671 -14.33 -16.56 30.87
N VAL A 672 -14.34 -16.54 29.54
CA VAL A 672 -13.68 -17.56 28.70
C VAL A 672 -12.17 -17.47 28.82
N ILE A 673 -11.60 -16.27 28.77
CA ILE A 673 -10.15 -16.07 28.91
C ILE A 673 -9.67 -16.44 30.32
N ALA A 674 -10.45 -16.11 31.35
CA ALA A 674 -10.13 -16.49 32.72
C ALA A 674 -10.12 -18.02 32.91
N ILE A 675 -11.10 -18.73 32.34
CA ILE A 675 -11.17 -20.19 32.39
C ILE A 675 -10.02 -20.84 31.61
N LEU A 676 -9.66 -20.31 30.43
CA LEU A 676 -8.53 -20.81 29.65
C LEU A 676 -7.18 -20.62 30.37
N GLY A 677 -6.99 -19.50 31.08
CA GLY A 677 -5.83 -19.27 31.93
C GLY A 677 -5.71 -20.30 33.05
N ILE A 678 -6.81 -20.56 33.77
CA ILE A 678 -6.87 -21.54 34.85
C ILE A 678 -6.60 -22.96 34.33
N ILE A 679 -7.19 -23.35 33.19
CA ILE A 679 -6.96 -24.67 32.57
C ILE A 679 -5.50 -24.83 32.13
N TRP A 680 -4.88 -23.77 31.60
CA TRP A 680 -3.49 -23.79 31.17
C TRP A 680 -2.53 -23.99 32.35
N GLU A 681 -2.80 -23.30 33.45
CA GLU A 681 -2.00 -23.32 34.68
C GLU A 681 -2.13 -24.67 35.40
N LEU A 682 -3.32 -25.29 35.40
CA LEU A 682 -3.53 -26.64 35.93
C LEU A 682 -2.85 -27.75 35.10
N LYS A 683 -2.58 -27.51 33.81
CA LYS A 683 -2.07 -28.54 32.89
C LYS A 683 -0.53 -28.60 32.80
N HIS A 684 0.18 -27.54 33.18
CA HIS A 684 1.62 -27.41 32.92
C HIS A 684 2.47 -27.28 34.19
N HIS A 685 1.90 -27.56 35.37
CA HIS A 685 2.55 -27.30 36.66
C HIS A 685 3.56 -28.38 37.13
N GLU A 686 3.84 -29.43 36.34
CA GLU A 686 4.69 -30.56 36.80
C GLU A 686 5.90 -30.97 35.94
N GLU A 687 6.17 -30.40 34.76
CA GLU A 687 7.34 -30.84 33.96
C GLU A 687 8.52 -29.82 33.92
N PRO A 688 9.74 -30.20 34.33
CA PRO A 688 10.94 -29.38 34.13
C PRO A 688 11.39 -29.38 32.66
N VAL A 689 11.82 -28.21 32.18
CA VAL A 689 12.12 -27.79 30.79
C VAL A 689 13.27 -28.56 30.07
N GLY A 690 13.79 -29.66 30.61
CA GLY A 690 14.95 -30.36 30.04
C GLY A 690 14.68 -31.20 28.79
N SER A 691 13.44 -31.61 28.53
CA SER A 691 13.11 -32.62 27.51
C SER A 691 12.66 -32.06 26.16
N TRP A 692 12.37 -30.75 26.07
CA TRP A 692 11.68 -30.17 24.90
C TRP A 692 12.61 -29.70 23.78
N TRP A 693 13.85 -29.35 24.08
CA TRP A 693 14.77 -28.74 23.09
C TRP A 693 15.66 -29.75 22.35
N PHE A 694 15.92 -30.94 22.90
CA PHE A 694 16.98 -31.81 22.37
C PHE A 694 16.57 -33.25 22.02
N GLY A 695 15.30 -33.61 22.15
CA GLY A 695 14.91 -35.03 22.16
C GLY A 695 15.53 -35.73 23.38
N GLY A 696 14.90 -36.80 23.86
CA GLY A 696 15.32 -37.50 25.07
C GLY A 696 16.74 -38.07 24.94
N GLY A 697 17.76 -37.34 25.39
CA GLY A 697 19.15 -37.79 25.32
C GLY A 697 20.23 -36.83 25.81
N ALA A 698 19.94 -35.55 26.08
CA ALA A 698 20.97 -34.62 26.55
C ALA A 698 21.18 -34.73 28.07
N ARG A 699 22.37 -35.20 28.52
CA ARG A 699 22.79 -35.08 29.92
C ARG A 699 23.16 -33.62 30.25
N PRO A 700 22.89 -33.12 31.48
CA PRO A 700 23.26 -31.76 31.86
C PRO A 700 24.78 -31.55 31.83
N LEU A 701 25.20 -30.35 31.42
CA LEU A 701 26.60 -29.91 31.45
C LEU A 701 27.17 -29.94 32.88
N PRO A 702 28.45 -30.29 33.08
CA PRO A 702 29.08 -30.21 34.39
C PRO A 702 29.24 -28.74 34.84
N PRO A 703 29.16 -28.46 36.16
CA PRO A 703 29.29 -27.11 36.68
C PRO A 703 30.70 -26.54 36.49
N LEU A 704 30.78 -25.22 36.29
CA LEU A 704 32.02 -24.48 36.11
C LEU A 704 32.90 -24.53 37.38
N PRO A 705 34.25 -24.49 37.26
CA PRO A 705 35.14 -24.57 38.40
C PRO A 705 35.01 -23.31 39.27
N GLY A 706 34.41 -23.41 40.45
CA GLY A 706 34.42 -22.33 41.44
C GLY A 706 33.13 -22.13 42.24
N GLU A 707 32.00 -22.68 41.82
CA GLU A 707 30.75 -22.54 42.58
C GLU A 707 30.63 -23.58 43.69
N LYS A 708 30.56 -23.11 44.94
CA LYS A 708 30.18 -23.96 46.09
C LYS A 708 28.65 -24.10 46.14
N PRO A 709 28.11 -25.29 46.39
CA PRO A 709 26.67 -25.47 46.53
C PRO A 709 26.17 -24.85 47.85
N ALA A 710 25.10 -24.06 47.76
CA ALA A 710 24.41 -23.54 48.93
C ALA A 710 23.78 -24.67 49.76
N ARG A 711 24.04 -24.66 51.07
CA ARG A 711 23.58 -25.65 52.05
C ARG A 711 22.06 -25.56 52.25
N ARG A 712 21.40 -26.72 52.27
CA ARG A 712 20.09 -26.93 52.91
C ARG A 712 20.24 -26.88 54.43
N CYS A 713 19.35 -26.16 55.12
CA CYS A 713 19.04 -26.34 56.54
C CYS A 713 17.56 -26.73 56.69
N CYS A 714 17.32 -27.73 57.53
CA CYS A 714 16.06 -28.45 57.75
C CYS A 714 15.20 -27.88 58.91
N GLY A 715 13.93 -28.31 58.94
CA GLY A 715 13.05 -28.39 60.12
C GLY A 715 11.65 -27.81 59.86
N LEU A 716 10.49 -28.42 60.13
CA LEU A 716 10.06 -29.57 60.95
C LEU A 716 8.66 -30.01 60.40
N LEU A 717 8.41 -31.31 60.13
CA LEU A 717 7.57 -32.23 60.94
C LEU A 717 6.03 -31.95 60.94
N LEU A 718 5.22 -32.81 60.31
CA LEU A 718 4.39 -33.84 60.99
C LEU A 718 3.41 -34.59 60.06
N ALA A 719 3.43 -35.92 60.22
CA ALA A 719 2.31 -36.87 60.16
C ALA A 719 1.58 -37.15 58.83
N GLN A 720 1.97 -38.28 58.22
CA GLN A 720 1.05 -39.20 57.57
C GLN A 720 0.35 -40.07 58.64
N PRO A 721 -0.86 -40.58 58.37
CA PRO A 721 -1.23 -41.92 58.79
C PRO A 721 -1.25 -42.89 57.60
N LYS A 722 -0.47 -43.97 57.80
CA LYS A 722 -0.58 -45.32 57.21
C LYS A 722 -2.03 -45.85 57.37
N SER A 723 -2.56 -46.88 56.69
CA SER A 723 -1.97 -48.14 56.22
C SER A 723 -3.05 -49.03 55.55
N VAL A 724 -2.65 -49.76 54.51
CA VAL A 724 -2.74 -51.25 54.36
C VAL A 724 -4.06 -51.90 53.90
N VAL A 725 -3.84 -53.07 53.27
CA VAL A 725 -4.73 -54.20 52.95
C VAL A 725 -5.37 -54.16 51.55
N GLU A 726 -5.34 -55.14 50.65
CA GLU A 726 -4.58 -56.39 50.41
C GLU A 726 -4.97 -56.83 48.97
N LYS A 727 -4.12 -57.61 48.30
CA LYS A 727 -4.45 -58.42 47.10
C LYS A 727 -5.29 -59.67 47.52
N PRO A 728 -6.01 -60.40 46.65
CA PRO A 728 -5.44 -61.40 45.70
C PRO A 728 -6.15 -61.37 44.32
N GLY A 729 -5.59 -61.85 43.20
CA GLY A 729 -5.33 -63.26 42.84
C GLY A 729 -6.64 -63.94 42.39
N SER A 730 -6.77 -64.76 41.34
CA SER A 730 -5.80 -65.47 40.51
C SER A 730 -6.52 -66.26 39.38
N ASP A 731 -5.71 -66.83 38.48
CA ASP A 731 -5.85 -68.13 37.77
C ASP A 731 -6.67 -68.30 36.47
N ALA A 732 -5.95 -68.59 35.36
CA ALA A 732 -5.63 -69.94 34.84
C ALA A 732 -4.90 -69.80 33.47
N GLY A 733 -3.94 -70.61 33.00
CA GLY A 733 -3.23 -71.78 33.49
C GLY A 733 -2.23 -72.33 32.43
N ALA A 734 -1.30 -73.19 32.89
CA ALA A 734 -0.44 -74.19 32.20
C ALA A 734 0.65 -73.72 31.20
N GLY A 735 1.92 -74.17 31.26
CA GLY A 735 2.59 -75.11 32.17
C GLY A 735 4.07 -75.37 31.82
N LEU A 736 4.81 -75.85 32.85
CA LEU A 736 6.03 -76.71 32.87
C LEU A 736 7.33 -76.18 32.24
N GLY A 737 8.53 -76.24 32.84
CA GLY A 737 9.05 -76.79 34.10
C GLY A 737 10.60 -76.87 34.02
N GLY A 738 11.32 -76.86 35.15
CA GLY A 738 12.72 -77.33 35.21
C GLY A 738 13.80 -76.41 35.83
N THR A 739 13.90 -76.45 37.16
CA THR A 739 15.13 -76.67 37.98
C THR A 739 16.45 -75.90 37.78
N SER A 740 16.82 -75.21 38.88
CA SER A 740 18.07 -75.30 39.68
C SER A 740 19.40 -74.63 39.25
N GLY A 741 20.04 -73.99 40.24
CA GLY A 741 21.50 -73.81 40.36
C GLY A 741 21.98 -72.41 39.98
N SER A 742 22.06 -71.44 40.89
CA SER A 742 23.07 -71.22 41.94
C SER A 742 24.23 -70.33 41.50
N SER A 743 24.61 -69.45 42.44
CA SER A 743 25.98 -68.96 42.70
C SER A 743 26.61 -68.10 41.60
N SER A 744 27.25 -66.97 41.88
CA SER A 744 27.74 -66.41 43.14
C SER A 744 28.54 -65.15 42.79
N GLU A 745 28.65 -64.26 43.77
CA GLU A 745 29.89 -63.51 44.07
C GLU A 745 30.35 -62.47 43.03
N THR A 746 31.08 -61.42 43.36
CA THR A 746 31.53 -60.75 44.58
C THR A 746 31.98 -59.37 44.03
N THR A 747 31.56 -58.27 44.63
CA THR A 747 32.36 -57.49 45.59
C THR A 747 33.48 -56.66 44.96
N LEU A 748 33.58 -55.45 45.50
CA LEU A 748 34.77 -54.64 45.79
C LEU A 748 34.77 -53.30 45.03
N VAL A 749 34.47 -52.17 45.68
CA VAL A 749 35.00 -51.53 46.90
C VAL A 749 36.00 -50.43 46.56
N ASP A 750 35.78 -49.33 47.28
CA ASP A 750 36.64 -48.20 47.61
C ASP A 750 37.04 -47.23 46.50
N SER A 751 36.63 -45.96 46.54
CA SER A 751 36.69 -44.97 47.62
C SER A 751 38.09 -44.45 47.94
N LYS A 752 38.11 -43.14 48.24
CA LYS A 752 39.13 -42.36 48.95
C LYS A 752 40.31 -41.87 48.09
N LYS A 753 40.43 -40.55 47.95
CA LYS A 753 41.18 -39.62 48.86
C LYS A 753 42.54 -39.33 48.22
N GLN A 754 43.26 -38.24 48.44
CA GLN A 754 43.10 -36.97 49.13
C GLN A 754 44.38 -36.21 48.74
N GLN A 755 44.35 -34.88 48.90
CA GLN A 755 45.50 -34.06 49.34
C GLN A 755 46.67 -33.90 48.35
N ARG A 756 47.45 -32.83 48.36
CA ARG A 756 47.40 -31.42 48.79
C ARG A 756 48.87 -30.96 48.67
N ARG A 757 49.08 -29.64 48.56
CA ARG A 757 50.32 -28.86 48.81
C ARG A 757 51.31 -28.83 47.65
N CYS A 758 51.48 -27.67 47.01
CA CYS A 758 52.26 -26.48 47.45
C CYS A 758 53.77 -26.72 47.27
N SER A 759 54.41 -25.99 46.35
CA SER A 759 55.25 -24.81 46.66
C SER A 759 56.32 -24.55 45.57
N TRP A 760 56.36 -23.29 45.13
CA TRP A 760 57.55 -22.45 44.90
C TRP A 760 58.35 -22.48 43.58
N LEU A 761 58.57 -21.23 43.13
CA LEU A 761 59.75 -20.62 42.45
C LEU A 761 59.96 -20.81 40.94
N CYS A 762 59.96 -19.67 40.21
CA CYS A 762 61.15 -18.97 39.66
C CYS A 762 60.90 -18.31 38.28
N TRP A 763 60.78 -16.97 38.19
CA TRP A 763 61.83 -16.02 37.74
C TRP A 763 61.28 -14.64 37.34
N PHE A 764 62.03 -13.60 37.75
CA PHE A 764 61.95 -12.16 37.46
C PHE A 764 63.39 -11.74 37.06
N PRO A 765 63.64 -10.58 36.42
CA PRO A 765 64.01 -9.41 37.25
C PRO A 765 63.66 -7.99 36.70
N CYS A 766 63.24 -7.14 37.65
CA CYS A 766 63.67 -5.78 38.02
C CYS A 766 63.94 -4.61 37.03
N CYS A 767 63.22 -3.52 37.33
CA CYS A 767 63.67 -2.14 37.69
C CYS A 767 64.21 -1.16 36.63
N GLY A 768 63.70 0.09 36.71
CA GLY A 768 64.29 1.27 36.08
C GLY A 768 65.23 2.07 37.00
N LYS A 769 66.10 2.90 36.41
CA LYS A 769 66.58 4.21 36.89
C LYS A 769 67.47 4.92 35.85
N ARG A 770 67.59 6.24 36.04
CA ARG A 770 68.22 7.33 35.25
C ARG A 770 69.76 7.29 35.16
N GLU A 771 70.33 7.99 34.17
CA GLU A 771 71.40 9.04 34.22
C GLU A 771 71.62 9.60 32.78
N LYS A 772 71.51 10.91 32.47
CA LYS A 772 72.42 12.09 32.65
C LYS A 772 73.79 12.01 31.95
N ASP A 773 73.98 12.77 30.86
CA ASP A 773 74.73 14.05 30.82
C ASP A 773 75.06 14.54 29.39
N GLY A 774 75.01 15.87 29.19
CA GLY A 774 76.06 16.59 28.44
C GLY A 774 75.78 17.22 27.07
N SER A 775 75.52 18.53 27.09
CA SER A 775 76.06 19.59 26.19
C SER A 775 75.17 20.23 25.10
N GLY A 776 75.14 21.57 25.07
CA GLY A 776 75.00 22.35 23.81
C GLY A 776 73.91 23.44 23.69
N LYS A 777 74.05 24.55 24.44
CA LYS A 777 73.69 25.97 24.17
C LYS A 777 72.69 26.40 23.04
N LYS A 778 71.77 27.30 23.46
CA LYS A 778 70.98 28.39 22.77
C LYS A 778 71.82 29.32 21.83
N PRO A 779 71.28 30.28 21.00
CA PRO A 779 70.10 31.15 21.26
C PRO A 779 69.27 31.77 20.08
N ALA A 780 68.18 32.45 20.48
CA ALA A 780 67.63 33.78 20.09
C ALA A 780 67.32 34.23 18.64
N ASP A 781 66.09 34.76 18.52
CA ASP A 781 65.63 36.04 17.94
C ASP A 781 65.75 36.40 16.44
N ALA A 782 64.55 36.51 15.85
CA ALA A 782 63.95 37.69 15.18
C ALA A 782 64.51 38.25 13.86
N VAL A 783 63.63 38.53 12.89
CA VAL A 783 63.08 39.89 12.61
C VAL A 783 62.34 39.96 11.25
N ALA A 784 61.24 40.74 11.27
CA ALA A 784 60.55 41.48 10.20
C ALA A 784 59.57 40.72 9.26
N GLY A 785 58.36 41.23 8.98
CA GLY A 785 57.74 42.48 9.42
C GLY A 785 56.55 42.87 8.54
N ALA A 786 55.52 43.42 9.18
CA ALA A 786 54.54 44.41 8.72
C ALA A 786 53.57 44.09 7.55
N GLY A 787 52.27 44.19 7.85
CA GLY A 787 51.53 45.42 7.49
C GLY A 787 50.55 45.38 6.31
N SER A 788 49.25 45.46 6.66
CA SER A 788 48.19 46.30 6.05
C SER A 788 47.72 46.07 4.58
N THR A 789 46.43 45.74 4.46
CA THR A 789 45.46 46.19 3.42
C THR A 789 45.38 47.73 3.30
N PRO A 790 44.69 48.39 2.32
CA PRO A 790 43.79 47.92 1.23
C PRO A 790 43.95 48.65 -0.14
N THR A 791 42.97 48.43 -1.05
CA THR A 791 42.47 49.27 -2.16
C THR A 791 43.04 49.15 -3.59
N ALA A 792 42.10 49.28 -4.52
CA ALA A 792 42.17 49.02 -5.96
C ALA A 792 42.63 50.24 -6.79
N SER A 793 43.19 49.97 -7.99
CA SER A 793 42.97 50.77 -9.21
C SER A 793 43.64 50.13 -10.44
N VAL A 794 42.93 50.24 -11.58
CA VAL A 794 43.23 49.94 -13.00
C VAL A 794 44.13 51.13 -13.54
N PRO A 795 44.87 51.14 -14.70
CA PRO A 795 44.42 50.65 -16.01
C PRO A 795 45.44 50.30 -17.15
N THR A 796 44.85 49.92 -18.30
CA THR A 796 45.30 50.04 -19.74
C THR A 796 46.30 49.02 -20.32
N LYS A 797 46.18 48.49 -21.56
CA LYS A 797 45.71 49.11 -22.84
C LYS A 797 45.45 48.05 -23.97
N THR A 798 44.33 48.20 -24.70
CA THR A 798 44.08 48.18 -26.20
C THR A 798 44.60 47.05 -27.13
N GLY A 799 43.92 46.60 -28.19
CA GLY A 799 42.71 47.02 -28.97
C GLY A 799 42.28 45.88 -29.95
N GLY A 800 41.28 45.94 -30.83
CA GLY A 800 40.35 46.97 -31.32
C GLY A 800 39.17 46.32 -32.08
N ALA A 801 38.20 47.15 -32.48
CA ALA A 801 36.88 46.80 -33.03
C ALA A 801 36.77 46.95 -34.56
N SER A 802 35.73 46.38 -35.18
CA SER A 802 34.62 47.10 -35.88
C SER A 802 33.98 46.34 -37.06
N GLU A 803 32.63 46.43 -37.11
CA GLU A 803 31.71 46.60 -38.26
C GLU A 803 31.61 45.53 -39.39
N ALA A 804 30.51 45.33 -40.13
CA ALA A 804 29.06 45.59 -40.06
C ALA A 804 28.43 45.07 -41.39
N LYS A 805 27.10 44.85 -41.38
CA LYS A 805 26.12 44.99 -42.49
C LYS A 805 25.83 43.86 -43.53
N ASP A 806 24.54 43.53 -43.53
CA ASP A 806 23.54 43.64 -44.63
C ASP A 806 23.17 42.45 -45.56
N LYS A 807 21.83 42.27 -45.60
CA LYS A 807 20.93 41.97 -46.74
C LYS A 807 20.51 40.53 -47.06
N SER A 808 19.23 40.29 -46.71
CA SER A 808 18.21 39.41 -47.31
C SER A 808 17.75 39.92 -48.72
N PRO A 809 16.70 39.38 -49.40
CA PRO A 809 16.17 38.02 -49.72
C PRO A 809 15.91 37.93 -51.28
N PRO A 810 14.85 37.35 -51.93
CA PRO A 810 13.77 36.37 -51.59
C PRO A 810 13.43 35.34 -52.72
N SER A 811 12.30 34.64 -52.52
CA SER A 811 11.31 34.11 -53.51
C SER A 811 11.43 32.62 -53.89
N SER A 812 10.40 31.80 -54.11
CA SER A 812 8.95 31.69 -53.82
C SER A 812 8.31 30.95 -55.00
N SER A 813 7.40 30.02 -54.75
CA SER A 813 6.29 29.48 -55.60
C SER A 813 6.22 27.95 -55.44
N GLY A 814 5.08 27.30 -55.27
CA GLY A 814 3.66 27.68 -55.33
C GLY A 814 2.87 26.49 -55.88
N GLY A 815 1.68 26.20 -55.34
CA GLY A 815 0.69 25.34 -56.01
C GLY A 815 -0.03 24.30 -55.13
N GLN A 816 -1.25 24.64 -54.70
CA GLN A 816 -2.26 23.78 -54.06
C GLN A 816 -2.95 22.82 -55.06
N ALA A 817 -3.43 21.66 -54.58
CA ALA A 817 -4.77 21.11 -54.87
C ALA A 817 -5.08 19.86 -54.01
N SER A 818 -6.36 19.54 -53.87
CA SER A 818 -7.01 19.06 -52.64
C SER A 818 -7.88 17.79 -52.79
N LYS A 819 -8.21 17.16 -51.64
CA LYS A 819 -9.46 16.43 -51.24
C LYS A 819 -9.51 14.89 -51.23
N GLY A 820 -9.81 14.37 -50.03
CA GLY A 820 -10.48 13.10 -49.72
C GLY A 820 -10.51 12.82 -48.20
N LYS A 821 -11.63 13.07 -47.50
CA LYS A 821 -11.87 12.77 -46.05
C LYS A 821 -12.85 11.60 -45.91
N PRO A 822 -12.66 10.69 -44.93
CA PRO A 822 -13.63 10.53 -43.84
C PRO A 822 -12.97 10.50 -42.44
N ARG A 823 -13.81 10.40 -41.40
CA ARG A 823 -13.69 10.97 -40.04
C ARG A 823 -12.82 10.15 -39.06
N PRO A 824 -12.20 10.79 -38.05
CA PRO A 824 -11.63 10.10 -36.88
C PRO A 824 -12.66 9.99 -35.73
N ASP A 825 -12.83 8.75 -35.26
CA ASP A 825 -13.38 8.33 -33.96
C ASP A 825 -12.40 8.68 -32.85
N VAL A 826 -12.91 8.96 -31.65
CA VAL A 826 -12.13 9.51 -30.55
C VAL A 826 -12.16 8.65 -29.30
N THR A 827 -10.96 8.45 -28.78
CA THR A 827 -10.56 7.91 -27.49
C THR A 827 -10.95 8.81 -26.30
N GLN A 828 -11.55 8.23 -25.24
CA GLN A 828 -11.66 8.84 -23.91
C GLN A 828 -10.61 8.27 -22.95
N GLU A 829 -9.78 9.15 -22.38
CA GLU A 829 -8.86 8.89 -21.26
C GLU A 829 -9.48 9.32 -19.92
N THR A 830 -9.29 8.50 -18.88
CA THR A 830 -9.74 8.77 -17.51
C THR A 830 -8.66 9.57 -16.75
N ILE A 831 -8.99 10.82 -16.43
CA ILE A 831 -8.16 11.76 -15.66
C ILE A 831 -8.37 11.53 -14.16
N GLY A 832 -7.28 11.35 -13.40
CA GLY A 832 -7.30 11.38 -11.93
C GLY A 832 -7.75 12.75 -11.42
N HIS A 833 -8.59 12.76 -10.38
CA HIS A 833 -9.28 13.93 -9.82
C HIS A 833 -8.47 15.26 -9.78
N THR A 834 -8.67 16.11 -10.80
CA THR A 834 -8.04 17.44 -10.95
C THR A 834 -9.00 18.61 -10.74
N GLY A 835 -8.44 19.75 -10.31
CA GLY A 835 -8.98 21.10 -10.02
C GLY A 835 -9.94 21.81 -10.94
N PHE A 836 -10.38 21.24 -12.05
CA PHE A 836 -11.12 21.98 -13.05
C PHE A 836 -12.63 21.77 -12.83
N HIS A 837 -13.37 22.84 -12.54
CA HIS A 837 -14.82 22.83 -12.75
C HIS A 837 -15.05 22.76 -14.26
N LYS A 838 -15.06 21.53 -14.77
CA LYS A 838 -15.25 21.22 -16.16
C LYS A 838 -16.75 21.05 -16.38
N VAL A 839 -17.35 21.94 -17.17
CA VAL A 839 -18.53 21.58 -17.94
C VAL A 839 -18.02 20.58 -18.99
N VAL A 840 -17.93 19.28 -18.63
CA VAL A 840 -17.53 18.20 -19.56
C VAL A 840 -18.70 17.85 -20.46
N ILE A 841 -18.82 18.52 -21.59
CA ILE A 841 -19.74 18.02 -22.59
C ILE A 841 -18.98 17.01 -23.41
N GLN A 842 -19.29 15.74 -23.23
CA GLN A 842 -18.55 14.62 -23.82
C GLN A 842 -18.58 14.63 -25.35
N HIS A 843 -17.84 15.49 -26.04
CA HIS A 843 -17.34 15.13 -27.36
C HIS A 843 -16.09 14.29 -27.16
N GLU A 844 -16.06 13.15 -27.84
CA GLU A 844 -14.94 12.81 -28.70
C GLU A 844 -14.00 14.02 -28.93
N VAL A 845 -12.93 14.15 -28.12
CA VAL A 845 -11.78 15.05 -28.30
C VAL A 845 -11.26 15.00 -29.75
N ARG A 846 -11.82 15.82 -30.64
CA ARG A 846 -11.05 16.26 -31.79
C ARG A 846 -10.00 17.23 -31.28
N GLU A 847 -8.75 16.88 -31.55
CA GLU A 847 -7.56 17.70 -31.40
C GLU A 847 -7.85 19.18 -31.71
N PHE A 848 -8.05 19.97 -30.65
CA PHE A 848 -7.64 21.36 -30.67
C PHE A 848 -6.29 21.41 -29.97
N SER A 849 -5.33 22.00 -30.67
CA SER A 849 -3.89 21.91 -30.52
C SER A 849 -3.37 22.63 -29.26
N MET A 850 -3.47 21.98 -28.11
CA MET A 850 -2.48 22.09 -27.04
C MET A 850 -1.93 20.68 -26.86
N ASP A 851 -0.63 20.51 -27.03
CA ASP A 851 0.00 19.19 -26.94
C ASP A 851 -0.31 18.60 -25.56
N ILE A 852 -0.61 17.31 -25.53
CA ILE A 852 -0.87 16.56 -24.28
C ILE A 852 0.29 16.72 -23.27
N GLU A 853 1.51 17.00 -23.77
CA GLU A 853 2.70 17.31 -22.99
C GLU A 853 2.57 18.60 -22.15
N GLU A 854 1.78 19.59 -22.59
CA GLU A 854 1.76 20.93 -21.98
C GLU A 854 0.83 21.00 -20.74
N ARG A 855 -0.20 20.14 -20.68
CA ARG A 855 -1.05 19.97 -19.48
C ARG A 855 -0.30 19.33 -18.32
N TRP A 856 0.78 18.60 -18.61
CA TRP A 856 1.60 17.98 -17.59
C TRP A 856 2.54 18.98 -16.92
N ALA A 857 2.90 20.12 -17.52
CA ALA A 857 3.92 21.02 -16.95
C ALA A 857 3.64 21.50 -15.50
N VAL A 858 2.41 21.90 -15.18
CA VAL A 858 2.04 22.33 -13.82
C VAL A 858 1.98 21.13 -12.85
N GLN A 859 1.51 19.98 -13.32
CA GLN A 859 1.46 18.75 -12.52
C GLN A 859 2.85 18.17 -12.28
N GLU A 860 3.71 18.18 -13.28
CA GLU A 860 5.12 17.79 -13.23
C GLU A 860 5.89 18.69 -12.26
N ASN A 861 5.62 20.00 -12.25
CA ASN A 861 6.19 20.90 -11.24
C ASN A 861 5.79 20.48 -9.82
N MET A 862 4.51 20.16 -9.60
CA MET A 862 4.01 19.66 -8.32
C MET A 862 4.65 18.31 -7.95
N PHE A 863 4.65 17.33 -8.85
CA PHE A 863 5.26 16.02 -8.61
C PHE A 863 6.77 16.12 -8.37
N LYS A 864 7.46 17.04 -9.05
CA LYS A 864 8.87 17.34 -8.79
C LYS A 864 9.08 17.79 -7.36
N TRP A 865 8.28 18.73 -6.86
CA TRP A 865 8.38 19.19 -5.47
C TRP A 865 7.97 18.11 -4.47
N HIS A 866 6.94 17.31 -4.77
CA HIS A 866 6.51 16.19 -3.93
C HIS A 866 7.61 15.13 -3.81
N ASN A 867 8.17 14.68 -4.94
CA ASN A 867 9.26 13.71 -4.94
C ASN A 867 10.51 14.26 -4.24
N TYR A 868 10.85 15.53 -4.49
CA TYR A 868 11.99 16.18 -3.83
C TYR A 868 11.81 16.27 -2.30
N ALA A 869 10.59 16.52 -1.83
CA ALA A 869 10.26 16.50 -0.42
C ALA A 869 10.44 15.10 0.20
N GLU A 870 10.00 14.05 -0.50
CA GLU A 870 10.08 12.67 -0.01
C GLU A 870 11.49 12.05 -0.13
N GLU A 871 12.34 12.55 -1.04
CA GLU A 871 13.74 12.14 -1.16
C GLU A 871 14.56 12.48 0.09
N ASN A 872 14.26 13.61 0.75
CA ASN A 872 14.94 14.02 1.98
C ASN A 872 14.03 14.87 2.90
N PRO A 873 13.07 14.23 3.60
CA PRO A 873 12.00 14.95 4.30
C PRO A 873 12.50 15.87 5.41
N ASP A 874 13.53 15.47 6.16
CA ASP A 874 14.09 16.31 7.23
C ASP A 874 14.83 17.53 6.68
N ARG A 875 15.60 17.39 5.59
CA ARG A 875 16.29 18.53 4.97
C ARG A 875 15.29 19.47 4.30
N TRP A 876 14.33 18.90 3.58
CA TRP A 876 13.26 19.63 2.93
C TRP A 876 12.50 20.52 3.93
N ILE A 877 11.96 19.90 4.98
CA ILE A 877 11.07 20.57 5.93
C ILE A 877 11.79 21.61 6.80
N ARG A 878 13.06 21.36 7.18
CA ARG A 878 13.80 22.21 8.12
C ARG A 878 14.61 23.31 7.45
N VAL A 879 15.01 23.13 6.19
CA VAL A 879 15.98 24.02 5.53
C VAL A 879 15.43 24.58 4.22
N GLU A 880 14.85 23.74 3.36
CA GLU A 880 14.65 24.12 1.95
C GLU A 880 13.25 24.66 1.64
N LEU A 881 12.22 24.18 2.35
CA LEU A 881 10.84 24.59 2.13
C LEU A 881 10.65 26.11 2.25
N LYS A 882 11.28 26.74 3.26
CA LYS A 882 11.18 28.18 3.47
C LYS A 882 11.70 28.96 2.26
N SER A 883 12.83 28.53 1.68
CA SER A 883 13.40 29.13 0.48
C SER A 883 12.50 28.92 -0.74
N ALA A 884 11.90 27.75 -0.90
CA ALA A 884 10.96 27.47 -1.99
C ALA A 884 9.70 28.35 -1.90
N LEU A 885 9.11 28.51 -0.71
CA LEU A 885 7.96 29.38 -0.48
C LEU A 885 8.29 30.86 -0.73
N ILE A 886 9.50 31.32 -0.37
CA ILE A 886 9.97 32.67 -0.72
C ILE A 886 9.96 32.87 -2.24
N GLY A 887 10.47 31.89 -3.00
CA GLY A 887 10.49 31.94 -4.46
C GLY A 887 9.10 32.10 -5.08
N VAL A 888 8.13 31.31 -4.60
CA VAL A 888 6.72 31.40 -5.05
C VAL A 888 6.13 32.78 -4.75
N ARG A 889 6.33 33.31 -3.52
CA ARG A 889 5.84 34.63 -3.15
C ARG A 889 6.42 35.74 -4.00
N SER A 890 7.70 35.69 -4.31
CA SER A 890 8.34 36.68 -5.17
C SER A 890 7.73 36.72 -6.56
N LYS A 891 7.51 35.55 -7.19
CA LYS A 891 6.84 35.47 -8.51
C LYS A 891 5.39 35.94 -8.45
N LEU A 892 4.65 35.59 -7.39
CA LEU A 892 3.28 36.08 -7.18
C LEU A 892 3.23 37.59 -6.98
N ALA A 893 4.18 38.17 -6.25
CA ALA A 893 4.23 39.61 -6.00
C ALA A 893 4.47 40.42 -7.28
N GLU A 894 5.34 39.92 -8.16
CA GLU A 894 5.52 40.48 -9.51
C GLU A 894 4.21 40.42 -10.31
N TYR A 895 3.54 39.27 -10.29
CA TYR A 895 2.28 39.05 -11.01
C TYR A 895 1.10 39.90 -10.49
N LEU A 896 1.03 40.15 -9.17
CA LEU A 896 -0.05 40.89 -8.52
C LEU A 896 0.28 42.38 -8.30
N HIS A 897 1.45 42.84 -8.75
CA HIS A 897 1.95 44.20 -8.58
C HIS A 897 1.93 44.67 -7.10
N CYS A 898 2.54 43.89 -6.20
CA CYS A 898 2.70 44.25 -4.78
C CYS A 898 4.09 43.87 -4.25
N ASN A 899 4.35 44.15 -2.97
CA ASN A 899 5.58 43.69 -2.34
C ASN A 899 5.45 42.22 -1.90
N ALA A 900 6.54 41.45 -1.99
CA ALA A 900 6.55 40.03 -1.62
C ALA A 900 6.36 39.80 -0.10
N ASP A 901 6.66 40.79 0.73
CA ASP A 901 6.36 40.77 2.16
C ASP A 901 4.88 41.08 2.45
N GLU A 902 4.06 41.44 1.47
CA GLU A 902 2.61 41.60 1.68
C GLU A 902 1.81 40.34 1.41
N LEU A 903 2.47 39.27 0.94
CA LEU A 903 1.83 38.02 0.54
C LEU A 903 2.21 36.85 1.44
N VAL A 904 1.26 35.93 1.61
CA VAL A 904 1.48 34.57 2.10
C VAL A 904 0.68 33.58 1.26
N VAL A 905 1.18 32.35 1.14
CA VAL A 905 0.46 31.27 0.44
C VAL A 905 -0.25 30.42 1.47
N VAL A 906 -1.52 30.10 1.21
CA VAL A 906 -2.40 29.35 2.14
C VAL A 906 -3.11 28.22 1.40
N PRO A 907 -3.64 27.20 2.12
CA PRO A 907 -4.22 26.01 1.47
C PRO A 907 -5.47 26.30 0.62
N ASN A 908 -6.28 27.29 0.99
CA ASN A 908 -7.50 27.66 0.28
C ASN A 908 -8.03 29.03 0.73
N THR A 909 -8.96 29.60 -0.05
CA THR A 909 -9.58 30.90 0.26
C THR A 909 -10.33 30.90 1.59
N THR A 910 -11.02 29.81 1.94
CA THR A 910 -11.74 29.69 3.22
C THR A 910 -10.81 29.85 4.42
N PHE A 911 -9.59 29.31 4.35
CA PHE A 911 -8.55 29.50 5.36
C PHE A 911 -8.18 30.98 5.50
N GLY A 912 -7.89 31.67 4.39
CA GLY A 912 -7.54 33.09 4.38
C GLY A 912 -8.65 34.00 4.92
N ILE A 913 -9.92 33.74 4.54
CA ILE A 913 -11.09 34.45 5.08
C ILE A 913 -11.16 34.33 6.59
N ASN A 914 -11.03 33.10 7.11
CA ASN A 914 -11.07 32.87 8.55
C ASN A 914 -9.87 33.49 9.27
N SER A 915 -8.68 33.47 8.66
CA SER A 915 -7.49 34.15 9.20
C SER A 915 -7.72 35.64 9.41
N ILE A 916 -8.29 36.34 8.44
CA ILE A 916 -8.55 37.78 8.58
C ILE A 916 -9.68 38.04 9.57
N LEU A 917 -10.85 37.44 9.32
CA LEU A 917 -12.06 37.73 10.07
C LEU A 917 -11.93 37.41 11.57
N ARG A 918 -11.20 36.35 11.93
CA ARG A 918 -11.00 35.96 13.34
C ARG A 918 -9.87 36.71 14.04
N SER A 919 -9.00 37.39 13.28
CA SER A 919 -7.89 38.15 13.87
C SER A 919 -8.25 39.61 14.13
N ILE A 920 -9.18 40.19 13.37
CA ILE A 920 -9.68 41.53 13.61
C ILE A 920 -10.42 41.57 14.94
N LYS A 921 -10.00 42.47 15.83
CA LYS A 921 -10.74 42.76 17.06
C LYS A 921 -11.92 43.68 16.74
N PHE A 922 -13.13 43.20 16.99
CA PHE A 922 -14.36 43.97 16.90
C PHE A 922 -14.80 44.47 18.29
N GLU A 923 -15.29 45.71 18.33
CA GLU A 923 -15.84 46.37 19.51
C GLU A 923 -17.38 46.41 19.45
N PRO A 924 -18.08 46.46 20.60
CA PRO A 924 -19.52 46.66 20.62
C PRO A 924 -19.95 47.87 19.78
N GLY A 925 -20.89 47.68 18.85
CA GLY A 925 -21.32 48.70 17.90
C GLY A 925 -20.61 48.66 16.53
N ASP A 926 -19.58 47.84 16.37
CA ASP A 926 -18.98 47.58 15.05
C ASP A 926 -19.94 46.76 14.17
N ARG A 927 -19.85 46.97 12.86
CA ARG A 927 -20.64 46.26 11.85
C ARG A 927 -19.76 45.73 10.72
N ILE A 928 -20.15 44.59 10.16
CA ILE A 928 -19.45 43.96 9.04
C ILE A 928 -20.37 43.96 7.82
N LEU A 929 -20.00 44.74 6.80
CA LEU A 929 -20.75 44.81 5.54
C LEU A 929 -20.38 43.63 4.64
N HIS A 930 -21.37 42.99 4.02
CA HIS A 930 -21.17 41.97 2.99
C HIS A 930 -22.29 41.99 1.95
N PHE A 931 -22.10 41.36 0.79
CA PHE A 931 -23.13 41.27 -0.25
C PHE A 931 -24.07 40.07 -0.04
N SER A 932 -25.33 40.21 -0.44
CA SER A 932 -26.30 39.10 -0.50
C SER A 932 -25.88 38.02 -1.50
N THR A 933 -25.19 38.42 -2.58
CA THR A 933 -24.57 37.53 -3.58
C THR A 933 -23.21 36.98 -3.16
N GLY A 934 -22.75 37.33 -1.95
CA GLY A 934 -21.52 36.84 -1.35
C GLY A 934 -21.48 35.32 -1.27
N TYR A 935 -20.30 34.72 -1.47
CA TYR A 935 -20.18 33.26 -1.40
C TYR A 935 -20.63 32.75 -0.02
N LEU A 936 -21.41 31.65 -0.01
CA LEU A 936 -22.09 31.17 1.21
C LEU A 936 -21.12 30.97 2.39
N ALA A 937 -19.93 30.41 2.13
CA ALA A 937 -18.93 30.18 3.18
C ALA A 937 -18.37 31.49 3.77
N VAL A 938 -18.22 32.54 2.95
CA VAL A 938 -17.80 33.88 3.39
C VAL A 938 -18.87 34.48 4.30
N ASN A 939 -20.13 34.50 3.82
CA ASN A 939 -21.26 35.06 4.56
C ASN A 939 -21.50 34.31 5.87
N LYS A 940 -21.28 32.99 5.91
CA LYS A 940 -21.34 32.20 7.15
C LYS A 940 -20.17 32.51 8.10
N ALA A 941 -18.98 32.78 7.59
CA ALA A 941 -17.85 33.21 8.43
C ALA A 941 -18.09 34.61 9.04
N VAL A 942 -18.67 35.54 8.27
CA VAL A 942 -19.09 36.86 8.79
C VAL A 942 -20.13 36.69 9.90
N ARG A 943 -21.19 35.89 9.67
CA ARG A 943 -22.21 35.61 10.69
C ARG A 943 -21.60 34.99 11.96
N TYR A 944 -20.71 34.02 11.81
CA TYR A 944 -20.01 33.43 12.96
C TYR A 944 -19.26 34.46 13.80
N VAL A 945 -18.55 35.41 13.17
CA VAL A 945 -17.86 36.49 13.88
C VAL A 945 -18.85 37.37 14.64
N CYS A 946 -19.97 37.74 14.00
CA CYS A 946 -21.03 38.49 14.67
C CYS A 946 -21.62 37.72 15.86
N ASP A 947 -21.81 36.41 15.74
CA ASP A 947 -22.39 35.56 16.80
C ASP A 947 -21.48 35.45 18.05
N VAL A 948 -20.15 35.52 17.86
CA VAL A 948 -19.17 35.37 18.97
C VAL A 948 -18.71 36.70 19.58
N HIS A 949 -19.03 37.83 18.96
CA HIS A 949 -18.70 39.16 19.47
C HIS A 949 -19.95 39.91 19.96
N GLU A 950 -19.88 40.47 21.16
CA GLU A 950 -21.00 41.19 21.75
C GLU A 950 -21.35 42.46 20.95
N ASN A 951 -22.63 42.59 20.53
CA ASN A 951 -23.17 43.73 19.79
C ASN A 951 -22.41 44.06 18.48
N VAL A 952 -21.96 43.01 17.77
CA VAL A 952 -21.44 43.10 16.39
C VAL A 952 -22.46 42.42 15.47
N GLU A 953 -22.87 43.11 14.41
CA GLU A 953 -23.91 42.61 13.49
C GLU A 953 -23.48 42.71 12.02
N PRO A 954 -23.95 41.79 11.16
CA PRO A 954 -23.72 41.90 9.73
C PRO A 954 -24.66 42.93 9.10
N ILE A 955 -24.17 43.65 8.09
CA ILE A 955 -24.99 44.48 7.20
C ILE A 955 -24.94 43.84 5.82
N GLU A 956 -26.05 43.24 5.42
CA GLU A 956 -26.18 42.64 4.09
C GLU A 956 -26.62 43.69 3.07
N VAL A 957 -25.85 43.87 2.00
CA VAL A 957 -26.22 44.71 0.85
C VAL A 957 -27.01 43.84 -0.13
N PRO A 958 -28.30 44.14 -0.38
CA PRO A 958 -29.16 43.31 -1.21
C PRO A 958 -28.93 43.58 -2.70
N VAL A 959 -27.89 42.99 -3.27
CA VAL A 959 -27.57 43.11 -4.70
C VAL A 959 -28.55 42.26 -5.52
N VAL A 960 -29.31 42.89 -6.42
CA VAL A 960 -30.29 42.22 -7.30
C VAL A 960 -29.97 42.53 -8.76
N LEU A 961 -29.27 41.61 -9.41
CA LEU A 961 -28.79 41.75 -10.79
C LEU A 961 -29.90 41.55 -11.85
N PRO A 962 -29.79 42.20 -13.03
CA PRO A 962 -28.69 43.08 -13.47
C PRO A 962 -28.74 44.50 -12.87
N MET A 963 -27.57 45.07 -12.59
CA MET A 963 -27.36 46.44 -12.13
C MET A 963 -26.12 47.02 -12.83
N THR A 964 -26.11 48.32 -13.10
CA THR A 964 -24.90 49.04 -13.54
C THR A 964 -23.89 49.17 -12.40
N ASP A 965 -22.63 49.43 -12.75
CA ASP A 965 -21.57 49.67 -11.77
C ASP A 965 -21.90 50.82 -10.83
N ASP A 966 -22.42 51.94 -11.36
CA ASP A 966 -22.83 53.11 -10.56
C ASP A 966 -23.98 52.77 -9.59
N GLU A 967 -24.96 51.99 -10.03
CA GLU A 967 -26.06 51.55 -9.16
C GLU A 967 -25.56 50.64 -8.03
N ILE A 968 -24.57 49.78 -8.29
CA ILE A 968 -23.96 48.94 -7.25
C ILE A 968 -23.23 49.82 -6.23
N VAL A 969 -22.42 50.78 -6.67
CA VAL A 969 -21.69 51.69 -5.76
C VAL A 969 -22.67 52.53 -4.94
N GLN A 970 -23.69 53.11 -5.57
CA GLN A 970 -24.73 53.89 -4.89
C GLN A 970 -25.54 53.06 -3.91
N LEU A 971 -25.83 51.79 -4.23
CA LEU A 971 -26.53 50.88 -3.32
C LEU A 971 -25.72 50.63 -2.06
N VAL A 972 -24.42 50.35 -2.18
CA VAL A 972 -23.53 50.14 -1.03
C VAL A 972 -23.43 51.42 -0.20
N GLU A 973 -23.21 52.56 -0.84
CA GLU A 973 -23.13 53.87 -0.17
C GLU A 973 -24.42 54.21 0.59
N LYS A 974 -25.57 54.05 -0.08
CA LYS A 974 -26.89 54.26 0.52
C LYS A 974 -27.12 53.31 1.71
N THR A 975 -26.76 52.04 1.58
CA THR A 975 -26.92 51.05 2.66
C THR A 975 -26.14 51.46 3.91
N ILE A 976 -24.90 51.95 3.72
CA ILE A 976 -24.07 52.47 4.83
C ILE A 976 -24.73 53.69 5.48
N LEU A 977 -25.22 54.65 4.68
CA LEU A 977 -25.83 55.89 5.16
C LEU A 977 -27.14 55.62 5.92
N ASP A 978 -28.03 54.82 5.34
CA ASP A 978 -29.31 54.45 5.94
C ASP A 978 -29.09 53.72 7.27
N TYR A 979 -28.14 52.77 7.30
CA TYR A 979 -27.82 52.02 8.51
C TYR A 979 -27.24 52.93 9.61
N THR A 980 -26.29 53.80 9.26
CA THR A 980 -25.64 54.71 10.21
C THR A 980 -26.62 55.76 10.74
N ALA A 981 -27.58 56.21 9.93
CA ALA A 981 -28.63 57.14 10.35
C ALA A 981 -29.61 56.50 11.34
N GLN A 982 -29.96 55.22 11.14
CA GLN A 982 -30.89 54.48 12.00
C GLN A 982 -30.24 54.01 13.32
N ASN A 983 -28.93 53.79 13.34
CA ASN A 983 -28.22 53.18 14.47
C ASN A 983 -27.13 54.10 15.03
N LYS A 984 -27.54 55.15 15.76
CA LYS A 984 -26.62 56.11 16.38
C LYS A 984 -25.61 55.41 17.31
N GLY A 985 -24.32 55.66 17.09
CA GLY A 985 -23.23 55.05 17.87
C GLY A 985 -22.66 53.76 17.27
N THR A 986 -23.14 53.33 16.09
CA THR A 986 -22.55 52.21 15.33
C THR A 986 -21.61 52.70 14.24
N ARG A 987 -20.68 51.85 13.79
CA ARG A 987 -19.81 52.12 12.63
C ARG A 987 -19.60 50.87 11.79
N VAL A 988 -19.48 51.02 10.47
CA VAL A 988 -19.03 49.93 9.60
C VAL A 988 -17.52 49.79 9.75
N ARG A 989 -17.08 48.71 10.39
CA ARG A 989 -15.67 48.48 10.69
C ARG A 989 -14.94 47.81 9.53
N LEU A 990 -15.60 46.85 8.89
CA LEU A 990 -15.06 46.02 7.83
C LEU A 990 -16.13 45.83 6.74
N ALA A 991 -15.72 45.88 5.48
CA ALA A 991 -16.52 45.49 4.34
C ALA A 991 -15.86 44.30 3.64
N VAL A 992 -16.59 43.19 3.53
CA VAL A 992 -16.20 42.00 2.77
C VAL A 992 -16.93 42.03 1.43
N ILE A 993 -16.19 42.30 0.35
CA ILE A 993 -16.75 42.51 -0.98
C ILE A 993 -16.13 41.55 -1.98
N ASP A 994 -16.94 40.96 -2.84
CA ASP A 994 -16.46 40.08 -3.90
C ASP A 994 -15.92 40.93 -5.05
N TRP A 995 -14.74 40.59 -5.58
CA TRP A 995 -14.32 41.15 -6.87
C TRP A 995 -15.13 40.53 -8.00
N ILE A 996 -15.19 39.19 -8.02
CA ILE A 996 -16.04 38.43 -8.94
C ILE A 996 -16.91 37.53 -8.09
N SER A 997 -18.21 37.80 -8.09
CA SER A 997 -19.18 37.01 -7.33
C SER A 997 -19.30 35.60 -7.90
N SER A 998 -19.57 34.62 -7.03
CA SER A 998 -19.67 33.23 -7.44
C SER A 998 -21.02 32.94 -8.10
N VAL A 999 -22.13 33.34 -7.46
CA VAL A 999 -23.49 33.00 -7.86
C VAL A 999 -24.49 34.09 -7.41
N PRO A 1000 -25.15 34.82 -8.33
CA PRO A 1000 -24.85 34.91 -9.76
C PRO A 1000 -23.45 35.48 -9.99
N THR A 1001 -22.79 35.14 -11.09
CA THR A 1001 -21.43 35.66 -11.34
C THR A 1001 -21.42 36.99 -12.08
N ILE A 1002 -20.81 38.01 -11.49
CA ILE A 1002 -20.47 39.28 -12.13
C ILE A 1002 -19.13 39.80 -11.65
N VAL A 1003 -18.46 40.60 -12.46
CA VAL A 1003 -17.33 41.46 -12.05
C VAL A 1003 -17.91 42.72 -11.41
N HIS A 1004 -17.62 42.95 -10.13
CA HIS A 1004 -18.02 44.17 -9.43
C HIS A 1004 -17.03 45.32 -9.73
N PRO A 1005 -17.47 46.60 -9.63
CA PRO A 1005 -16.60 47.77 -9.78
C PRO A 1005 -15.69 47.97 -8.57
N ILE A 1006 -14.77 47.03 -8.36
CA ILE A 1006 -14.07 46.86 -7.09
C ILE A 1006 -13.26 48.09 -6.70
N LYS A 1007 -12.68 48.80 -7.67
CA LYS A 1007 -11.88 49.99 -7.43
C LYS A 1007 -12.73 51.16 -6.93
N ALA A 1008 -13.89 51.40 -7.54
CA ALA A 1008 -14.80 52.43 -7.09
C ALA A 1008 -15.35 52.11 -5.69
N LEU A 1009 -15.63 50.83 -5.43
CA LEU A 1009 -16.06 50.36 -4.12
C LEU A 1009 -14.96 50.52 -3.06
N THR A 1010 -13.72 50.11 -3.34
CA THR A 1010 -12.60 50.24 -2.40
C THR A 1010 -12.35 51.71 -2.08
N ASP A 1011 -12.25 52.59 -3.07
CA ASP A 1011 -12.02 54.02 -2.85
C ASP A 1011 -13.17 54.67 -2.04
N MET A 1012 -14.42 54.33 -2.36
CA MET A 1012 -15.59 54.82 -1.64
C MET A 1012 -15.60 54.38 -0.17
N LEU A 1013 -15.31 53.10 0.11
CA LEU A 1013 -15.25 52.54 1.47
C LEU A 1013 -14.07 53.11 2.26
N LYS A 1014 -12.89 53.22 1.63
CA LYS A 1014 -11.69 53.79 2.25
C LYS A 1014 -11.85 55.26 2.60
N SER A 1015 -12.55 56.05 1.76
CA SER A 1015 -12.87 57.46 2.06
C SER A 1015 -13.70 57.64 3.34
N ARG A 1016 -14.34 56.58 3.82
CA ARG A 1016 -15.17 56.53 5.04
C ARG A 1016 -14.46 55.86 6.22
N GLY A 1017 -13.18 55.51 6.07
CA GLY A 1017 -12.41 54.83 7.12
C GLY A 1017 -12.82 53.38 7.37
N VAL A 1018 -13.50 52.73 6.42
CA VAL A 1018 -13.89 51.32 6.50
C VAL A 1018 -12.72 50.44 6.04
N LEU A 1019 -12.41 49.37 6.77
CA LEU A 1019 -11.44 48.37 6.29
C LEU A 1019 -12.04 47.58 5.13
N VAL A 1020 -11.27 47.37 4.07
CA VAL A 1020 -11.77 46.68 2.86
C VAL A 1020 -11.09 45.33 2.71
N PHE A 1021 -11.89 44.26 2.80
CA PHE A 1021 -11.47 42.89 2.53
C PHE A 1021 -12.11 42.42 1.22
N VAL A 1022 -11.28 42.19 0.21
CA VAL A 1022 -11.72 41.71 -1.10
C VAL A 1022 -11.65 40.18 -1.15
N ASP A 1023 -12.81 39.52 -1.36
CA ASP A 1023 -12.84 38.13 -1.81
C ASP A 1023 -12.52 38.09 -3.31
N GLY A 1024 -11.27 37.75 -3.61
CA GLY A 1024 -10.74 37.59 -4.95
C GLY A 1024 -10.74 36.13 -5.41
N ALA A 1025 -11.49 35.20 -4.78
CA ALA A 1025 -11.45 33.78 -5.10
C ALA A 1025 -11.58 33.46 -6.60
N HIS A 1026 -12.26 34.31 -7.36
CA HIS A 1026 -12.44 34.18 -8.80
C HIS A 1026 -11.63 35.21 -9.62
N ALA A 1027 -10.91 36.16 -9.02
CA ALA A 1027 -10.25 37.26 -9.73
C ALA A 1027 -8.89 36.89 -10.36
N VAL A 1028 -7.96 36.36 -9.57
CA VAL A 1028 -6.58 36.08 -10.01
C VAL A 1028 -6.58 35.05 -11.15
N GLY A 1029 -6.15 35.50 -12.32
CA GLY A 1029 -6.11 34.70 -13.56
C GLY A 1029 -7.30 34.90 -14.50
N GLN A 1030 -8.35 35.61 -14.07
CA GLN A 1030 -9.47 36.02 -14.94
C GLN A 1030 -9.41 37.48 -15.35
N VAL A 1031 -9.02 38.36 -14.42
CA VAL A 1031 -8.93 39.81 -14.66
C VAL A 1031 -7.53 40.28 -14.29
N PRO A 1032 -7.05 41.38 -14.91
CA PRO A 1032 -5.81 42.03 -14.48
C PRO A 1032 -5.93 42.45 -13.02
N VAL A 1033 -5.01 42.00 -12.17
CA VAL A 1033 -4.97 42.33 -10.74
C VAL A 1033 -3.75 43.18 -10.44
N ASP A 1034 -3.98 44.42 -10.05
CA ASP A 1034 -2.95 45.33 -9.55
C ASP A 1034 -3.31 45.76 -8.12
N LEU A 1035 -2.61 45.16 -7.14
CA LEU A 1035 -2.83 45.46 -5.73
C LEU A 1035 -2.27 46.82 -5.32
N SER A 1036 -1.28 47.36 -6.03
CA SER A 1036 -0.76 48.71 -5.77
C SER A 1036 -1.80 49.79 -6.07
N TYR A 1037 -2.69 49.53 -7.04
CA TYR A 1037 -3.76 50.43 -7.44
C TYR A 1037 -5.09 50.18 -6.70
N LEU A 1038 -5.39 48.92 -6.33
CA LEU A 1038 -6.68 48.50 -5.77
C LEU A 1038 -7.04 49.21 -4.44
N ASN A 1039 -6.05 49.58 -3.62
CA ASN A 1039 -6.23 50.23 -2.32
C ASN A 1039 -7.09 49.41 -1.32
N ALA A 1040 -7.01 48.08 -1.39
CA ALA A 1040 -7.63 47.16 -0.42
C ALA A 1040 -6.72 46.93 0.79
N ASP A 1041 -7.30 46.66 1.96
CA ASP A 1041 -6.53 46.32 3.17
C ASP A 1041 -6.16 44.83 3.17
N PHE A 1042 -7.04 44.00 2.62
CA PHE A 1042 -6.88 42.56 2.55
C PHE A 1042 -7.43 42.01 1.22
N LEU A 1043 -6.78 40.98 0.68
CA LEU A 1043 -7.31 40.20 -0.44
C LEU A 1043 -6.98 38.72 -0.29
N ILE A 1044 -7.92 37.86 -0.63
CA ILE A 1044 -7.69 36.41 -0.68
C ILE A 1044 -8.12 35.89 -2.05
N SER A 1045 -7.29 35.07 -2.69
CA SER A 1045 -7.63 34.49 -3.99
C SER A 1045 -7.21 33.03 -4.10
N SER A 1046 -8.03 32.24 -4.80
CA SER A 1046 -7.71 30.86 -5.13
C SER A 1046 -6.75 30.83 -6.32
N CYS A 1047 -5.56 30.28 -6.15
CA CYS A 1047 -4.63 30.08 -7.27
C CYS A 1047 -5.08 28.89 -8.13
N HIS A 1048 -5.62 27.85 -7.50
CA HIS A 1048 -5.95 26.60 -8.21
C HIS A 1048 -7.16 26.66 -9.15
N LYS A 1049 -7.82 27.83 -9.27
CA LYS A 1049 -8.92 28.03 -10.20
C LYS A 1049 -8.39 28.59 -11.51
N TRP A 1050 -8.26 29.91 -11.60
CA TRP A 1050 -8.01 30.60 -12.87
C TRP A 1050 -6.53 30.88 -13.13
N LEU A 1051 -5.68 30.79 -12.12
CA LEU A 1051 -4.23 30.80 -12.29
C LEU A 1051 -3.71 29.43 -12.75
N TYR A 1052 -4.52 28.36 -12.65
CA TYR A 1052 -4.22 26.97 -13.04
C TYR A 1052 -3.24 26.19 -12.15
N SER A 1053 -2.96 26.64 -10.93
CA SER A 1053 -2.19 25.82 -9.98
C SER A 1053 -2.99 24.60 -9.46
N VAL A 1054 -2.33 23.70 -8.74
CA VAL A 1054 -2.98 22.49 -8.20
C VAL A 1054 -3.84 22.83 -6.97
N ARG A 1055 -4.97 22.11 -6.78
CA ARG A 1055 -5.86 22.26 -5.60
C ARG A 1055 -5.04 22.21 -4.31
N GLY A 1056 -5.42 23.02 -3.32
CA GLY A 1056 -4.61 23.21 -2.11
C GLY A 1056 -3.72 24.44 -2.14
N SER A 1057 -3.99 25.39 -3.05
CA SER A 1057 -3.22 26.62 -3.18
C SER A 1057 -4.11 27.87 -3.34
N ALA A 1058 -3.78 28.89 -2.55
CA ALA A 1058 -4.39 30.22 -2.53
C ALA A 1058 -3.37 31.26 -2.05
N VAL A 1059 -3.60 32.53 -2.38
CA VAL A 1059 -2.74 33.65 -1.99
C VAL A 1059 -3.53 34.63 -1.12
N LEU A 1060 -2.94 34.98 0.02
CA LEU A 1060 -3.46 35.97 0.95
C LEU A 1060 -2.56 37.20 0.92
N TYR A 1061 -3.15 38.34 0.58
CA TYR A 1061 -2.55 39.66 0.67
C TYR A 1061 -3.04 40.38 1.94
N VAL A 1062 -2.09 40.98 2.66
CA VAL A 1062 -2.35 41.86 3.79
C VAL A 1062 -1.46 43.09 3.67
N ALA A 1063 -2.10 44.26 3.55
CA ALA A 1063 -1.39 45.53 3.48
C ALA A 1063 -0.45 45.70 4.67
N LYS A 1064 0.76 46.20 4.42
CA LYS A 1064 1.87 46.22 5.39
C LYS A 1064 1.51 46.77 6.78
N GLN A 1065 0.67 47.81 6.82
CA GLN A 1065 0.20 48.45 8.06
C GLN A 1065 -0.75 47.59 8.92
N HIS A 1066 -1.30 46.50 8.38
CA HIS A 1066 -2.25 45.61 9.05
C HIS A 1066 -1.66 44.23 9.36
N GLN A 1067 -0.42 43.96 8.98
CA GLN A 1067 0.19 42.63 9.16
C GLN A 1067 0.30 42.19 10.62
N SER A 1068 0.55 43.12 11.56
CA SER A 1068 0.70 42.79 12.98
C SER A 1068 -0.59 42.35 13.67
N MET A 1069 -1.75 42.52 13.03
CA MET A 1069 -3.06 42.16 13.57
C MET A 1069 -3.67 40.94 12.89
N ILE A 1070 -3.02 40.33 11.90
CA ILE A 1070 -3.56 39.18 11.15
C ILE A 1070 -2.74 37.93 11.44
N HIS A 1071 -3.41 36.87 11.86
CA HIS A 1071 -2.80 35.60 12.27
C HIS A 1071 -3.39 34.41 11.50
N PRO A 1072 -2.64 33.31 11.33
CA PRO A 1072 -3.15 32.06 10.77
C PRO A 1072 -4.26 31.47 11.66
N VAL A 1073 -5.19 30.71 11.07
CA VAL A 1073 -6.23 30.00 11.83
C VAL A 1073 -5.62 29.04 12.87
N THR A 1074 -4.47 28.43 12.52
CA THR A 1074 -3.67 27.60 13.42
C THR A 1074 -2.46 28.40 13.88
N ILE A 1075 -2.38 28.69 15.19
CA ILE A 1075 -1.24 29.38 15.80
C ILE A 1075 -0.04 28.42 15.93
N GLN A 1076 1.16 28.91 15.59
CA GLN A 1076 2.37 28.10 15.39
C GLN A 1076 3.54 28.56 16.27
N ALA A 1077 4.67 27.85 16.20
CA ALA A 1077 5.88 28.17 16.95
C ALA A 1077 6.46 29.56 16.64
N ASP A 1078 6.22 30.07 15.42
CA ASP A 1078 6.71 31.37 14.95
C ASP A 1078 5.73 32.53 15.24
N TYR A 1079 4.75 32.34 16.13
CA TYR A 1079 3.80 33.39 16.54
C TYR A 1079 4.52 34.66 16.99
N LYS A 1080 4.14 35.80 16.40
CA LYS A 1080 4.74 37.14 16.59
C LYS A 1080 6.20 37.29 16.14
N LEU A 1081 6.71 36.38 15.30
CA LEU A 1081 8.04 36.56 14.69
C LEU A 1081 7.99 37.59 13.55
N ASN A 1082 7.25 37.27 12.49
CA ASN A 1082 6.83 38.19 11.43
C ASN A 1082 5.65 37.56 10.66
N PHE A 1083 4.91 38.38 9.91
CA PHE A 1083 3.70 37.95 9.21
C PHE A 1083 3.94 36.76 8.27
N GLN A 1084 5.06 36.73 7.56
CA GLN A 1084 5.33 35.68 6.59
C GLN A 1084 5.67 34.35 7.27
N ASP A 1085 6.47 34.41 8.33
CA ASP A 1085 6.90 33.23 9.08
C ASP A 1085 5.74 32.63 9.89
N GLU A 1086 4.82 33.45 10.41
CA GLU A 1086 3.60 32.95 11.06
C GLU A 1086 2.73 32.10 10.14
N PHE A 1087 2.72 32.37 8.83
CA PHE A 1087 1.95 31.59 7.86
C PHE A 1087 2.77 30.51 7.14
N ALA A 1088 4.09 30.46 7.35
CA ALA A 1088 4.99 29.57 6.63
C ALA A 1088 4.84 28.09 7.03
N TRP A 1089 4.35 27.80 8.24
CA TRP A 1089 4.36 26.44 8.79
C TRP A 1089 3.05 26.01 9.51
N PRO A 1090 1.89 25.89 8.81
CA PRO A 1090 0.61 25.55 9.43
C PRO A 1090 0.48 24.12 10.01
N GLY A 1091 1.60 23.41 10.15
CA GLY A 1091 1.70 22.02 10.57
C GLY A 1091 2.32 21.15 9.46
N THR A 1092 2.53 19.87 9.76
CA THR A 1092 3.05 18.90 8.79
C THR A 1092 2.03 18.66 7.68
N LEU A 1093 2.26 19.25 6.51
CA LEU A 1093 1.39 19.22 5.33
C LEU A 1093 2.24 18.98 4.07
N ASP A 1094 1.59 18.55 2.98
CA ASP A 1094 2.21 18.52 1.66
C ASP A 1094 2.16 19.92 1.03
N PHE A 1095 3.32 20.56 0.90
CA PHE A 1095 3.47 21.90 0.32
C PHE A 1095 3.65 21.90 -1.20
N SER A 1096 3.77 20.74 -1.85
CA SER A 1096 3.95 20.63 -3.30
C SER A 1096 2.83 21.31 -4.09
N THR A 1097 1.60 21.28 -3.56
CA THR A 1097 0.43 21.94 -4.14
C THR A 1097 0.55 23.46 -4.14
N MET A 1098 1.08 24.06 -3.07
CA MET A 1098 1.37 25.50 -2.98
C MET A 1098 2.54 25.88 -3.89
N LEU A 1099 3.54 25.02 -3.99
CA LEU A 1099 4.70 25.25 -4.85
C LEU A 1099 4.37 25.14 -6.35
N SER A 1100 3.32 24.41 -6.71
CA SER A 1100 2.81 24.33 -8.09
C SER A 1100 2.37 25.67 -8.69
N ILE A 1101 2.15 26.70 -7.86
CA ILE A 1101 1.90 28.07 -8.31
C ILE A 1101 3.03 28.56 -9.23
N GLU A 1102 4.27 28.16 -8.96
CA GLU A 1102 5.40 28.51 -9.80
C GLU A 1102 5.22 27.97 -11.23
N GLY A 1103 4.91 26.68 -11.37
CA GLY A 1103 4.65 26.07 -12.67
C GLY A 1103 3.47 26.71 -13.39
N ALA A 1104 2.44 27.11 -12.64
CA ALA A 1104 1.26 27.78 -13.20
C ALA A 1104 1.60 29.18 -13.75
N LEU A 1105 2.40 29.98 -13.03
CA LEU A 1105 2.88 31.28 -13.49
C LEU A 1105 3.79 31.17 -14.71
N ASP A 1106 4.69 30.19 -14.72
CA ASP A 1106 5.60 29.94 -15.84
C ASP A 1106 4.80 29.51 -17.09
N PHE A 1107 3.78 28.65 -16.93
CA PHE A 1107 2.85 28.28 -18.01
C PHE A 1107 2.14 29.51 -18.59
N ARG A 1108 1.53 30.36 -17.75
CA ARG A 1108 0.81 31.54 -18.25
C ARG A 1108 1.73 32.53 -18.97
N LYS A 1109 2.96 32.70 -18.45
CA LYS A 1109 3.98 33.53 -19.10
C LYS A 1109 4.37 33.01 -20.49
N GLN A 1110 4.39 31.69 -20.68
CA GLN A 1110 4.71 31.07 -21.98
C GLN A 1110 3.65 31.38 -23.06
N TYR A 1111 2.36 31.30 -22.73
CA TYR A 1111 1.26 31.53 -23.70
C TYR A 1111 0.79 32.99 -23.78
N GLY A 1112 1.20 33.82 -22.82
CA GLY A 1112 0.78 35.20 -22.70
C GLY A 1112 -0.48 35.36 -21.87
N GLU A 1113 -0.37 36.15 -20.81
CA GLU A 1113 -1.44 36.42 -19.84
C GLU A 1113 -2.68 37.02 -20.51
N ASP A 1114 -2.48 38.08 -21.30
CA ASP A 1114 -3.56 38.79 -22.00
C ASP A 1114 -4.28 37.89 -23.01
N SER A 1115 -3.56 36.98 -23.66
CA SER A 1115 -4.11 36.04 -24.64
C SER A 1115 -5.07 35.05 -23.96
N ILE A 1116 -4.67 34.49 -22.82
CA ILE A 1116 -5.47 33.55 -22.02
C ILE A 1116 -6.76 34.22 -21.54
N MET A 1117 -6.64 35.41 -20.94
CA MET A 1117 -7.78 36.17 -20.43
C MET A 1117 -8.72 36.60 -21.56
N SER A 1118 -8.19 37.17 -22.65
CA SER A 1118 -8.99 37.65 -23.78
C SER A 1118 -9.74 36.52 -24.48
N TYR A 1119 -9.10 35.36 -24.67
CA TYR A 1119 -9.75 34.20 -25.27
C TYR A 1119 -10.92 33.71 -24.42
N SER A 1120 -10.67 33.48 -23.13
CA SER A 1120 -11.66 32.92 -22.21
C SER A 1120 -12.84 33.88 -22.00
N HIS A 1121 -12.57 35.18 -21.94
CA HIS A 1121 -13.60 36.22 -21.84
C HIS A 1121 -14.52 36.27 -23.07
N LYS A 1122 -13.93 36.32 -24.28
CA LYS A 1122 -14.70 36.30 -25.54
C LYS A 1122 -15.55 35.03 -25.64
N LEU A 1123 -14.97 33.89 -25.27
CA LEU A 1123 -15.67 32.62 -25.27
C LEU A 1123 -16.86 32.61 -24.28
N ALA A 1124 -16.72 33.22 -23.11
CA ALA A 1124 -17.83 33.34 -22.15
C ALA A 1124 -18.99 34.19 -22.68
N LEU A 1125 -18.68 35.34 -23.31
CA LEU A 1125 -19.70 36.22 -23.89
C LEU A 1125 -20.45 35.52 -25.04
N GLU A 1126 -19.71 35.02 -26.02
CA GLU A 1126 -20.29 34.45 -27.22
C GLU A 1126 -20.94 33.09 -26.94
N GLY A 1127 -20.32 32.25 -26.10
CA GLY A 1127 -20.89 30.99 -25.65
C GLY A 1127 -22.18 31.17 -24.84
N GLY A 1128 -22.23 32.18 -23.96
CA GLY A 1128 -23.45 32.55 -23.25
C GLY A 1128 -24.59 32.94 -24.19
N ARG A 1129 -24.29 33.74 -25.23
CA ARG A 1129 -25.26 34.10 -26.29
C ARG A 1129 -25.79 32.86 -27.01
N VAL A 1130 -24.90 32.01 -27.53
CA VAL A 1130 -25.26 30.78 -28.23
C VAL A 1130 -26.15 29.88 -27.37
N MET A 1131 -25.76 29.67 -26.11
CA MET A 1131 -26.53 28.84 -25.20
C MET A 1131 -27.92 29.44 -24.89
N SER A 1132 -28.02 30.76 -24.74
CA SER A 1132 -29.30 31.44 -24.54
C SER A 1132 -30.23 31.33 -25.75
N GLU A 1133 -29.68 31.33 -26.98
CA GLU A 1133 -30.44 31.11 -28.21
C GLU A 1133 -31.00 29.69 -28.29
N VAL A 1134 -30.18 28.68 -27.95
CA VAL A 1134 -30.62 27.26 -27.90
C VAL A 1134 -31.76 27.04 -26.91
N LEU A 1135 -31.66 27.68 -25.74
CA LEU A 1135 -32.65 27.59 -24.68
C LEU A 1135 -33.88 28.48 -24.90
N GLY A 1136 -33.82 29.44 -25.83
CA GLY A 1136 -34.86 30.45 -26.03
C GLY A 1136 -35.00 31.40 -24.84
N THR A 1137 -33.89 31.71 -24.17
CA THR A 1137 -33.82 32.55 -22.97
C THR A 1137 -32.83 33.71 -23.13
N ASN A 1138 -32.24 34.20 -22.05
CA ASN A 1138 -31.31 35.33 -22.04
C ASN A 1138 -30.15 35.11 -21.07
N VAL A 1139 -29.11 35.93 -21.23
CA VAL A 1139 -28.02 36.07 -20.26
C VAL A 1139 -28.40 37.07 -19.15
N LEU A 1140 -27.78 36.95 -17.98
CA LEU A 1140 -28.18 37.73 -16.79
C LEU A 1140 -27.86 39.22 -16.91
N THR A 1141 -26.64 39.56 -17.36
CA THR A 1141 -26.18 40.95 -17.48
C THR A 1141 -26.02 41.32 -18.95
N PRO A 1142 -26.50 42.50 -19.39
CA PRO A 1142 -26.25 43.02 -20.73
C PRO A 1142 -24.89 43.75 -20.83
N TYR A 1143 -24.13 43.84 -19.73
CA TYR A 1143 -22.89 44.61 -19.66
C TYR A 1143 -21.67 43.69 -19.79
N ASP A 1144 -21.04 43.69 -20.96
CA ASP A 1144 -19.91 42.78 -21.26
C ASP A 1144 -18.76 42.88 -20.26
N HIS A 1145 -18.44 44.08 -19.77
CA HIS A 1145 -17.36 44.30 -18.79
C HIS A 1145 -17.65 43.66 -17.42
N GLN A 1146 -18.90 43.31 -17.13
CA GLN A 1146 -19.29 42.58 -15.92
C GLN A 1146 -19.17 41.05 -16.09
N VAL A 1147 -18.84 40.57 -17.29
CA VAL A 1147 -18.59 39.16 -17.57
C VAL A 1147 -17.08 38.96 -17.66
N ALA A 1148 -16.52 38.09 -16.81
CA ALA A 1148 -15.12 37.67 -16.95
C ALA A 1148 -15.06 36.39 -17.81
N ASN A 1149 -14.54 35.29 -17.28
CA ASN A 1149 -14.54 33.99 -17.94
C ASN A 1149 -15.72 33.12 -17.47
N MET A 1150 -16.75 33.73 -16.86
CA MET A 1150 -17.95 33.02 -16.43
C MET A 1150 -19.19 33.83 -16.80
N VAL A 1151 -20.21 33.14 -17.32
CA VAL A 1151 -21.47 33.74 -17.79
C VAL A 1151 -22.66 33.04 -17.14
N ASN A 1152 -23.74 33.77 -16.87
CA ASN A 1152 -24.99 33.19 -16.37
C ASN A 1152 -26.05 33.17 -17.48
N VAL A 1153 -26.65 32.00 -17.71
CA VAL A 1153 -27.69 31.78 -18.71
C VAL A 1153 -28.97 31.33 -18.02
N ARG A 1154 -30.11 31.93 -18.37
CA ARG A 1154 -31.40 31.60 -17.78
C ARG A 1154 -31.89 30.23 -18.25
N LEU A 1155 -32.40 29.42 -17.32
CA LEU A 1155 -33.04 28.14 -17.63
C LEU A 1155 -34.56 28.33 -17.82
N PRO A 1156 -35.18 27.76 -18.87
CA PRO A 1156 -36.61 27.87 -19.14
C PRO A 1156 -37.50 26.97 -18.26
N ILE A 1157 -37.33 27.01 -16.94
CA ILE A 1157 -38.14 26.21 -15.99
C ILE A 1157 -39.44 26.96 -15.64
N GLN A 1158 -40.60 26.32 -15.82
CA GLN A 1158 -41.91 26.95 -15.60
C GLN A 1158 -42.33 26.95 -14.12
N ASN A 1159 -42.25 25.81 -13.43
CA ASN A 1159 -42.70 25.68 -12.03
C ASN A 1159 -41.55 25.83 -11.03
N ILE A 1160 -41.08 27.07 -10.84
CA ILE A 1160 -39.88 27.38 -10.04
C ILE A 1160 -39.97 27.02 -8.53
N ASN A 1161 -41.18 26.73 -8.03
CA ASN A 1161 -41.46 26.43 -6.62
C ASN A 1161 -41.83 24.95 -6.39
N HIS A 1162 -41.62 24.08 -7.38
CA HIS A 1162 -41.92 22.67 -7.20
C HIS A 1162 -41.00 22.02 -6.14
N PRO A 1163 -41.50 21.19 -5.20
CA PRO A 1163 -40.72 20.65 -4.09
C PRO A 1163 -39.43 19.89 -4.49
N LYS A 1164 -39.44 19.17 -5.62
CA LYS A 1164 -38.24 18.46 -6.13
C LYS A 1164 -37.07 19.38 -6.47
N ILE A 1165 -37.36 20.62 -6.86
CA ILE A 1165 -36.38 21.64 -7.25
C ILE A 1165 -36.47 22.87 -6.34
N GLU A 1166 -36.99 22.67 -5.13
CA GLU A 1166 -37.00 23.70 -4.11
C GLU A 1166 -35.56 24.18 -3.87
N THR A 1167 -34.63 23.23 -3.83
CA THR A 1167 -33.20 23.46 -3.76
C THR A 1167 -32.52 23.08 -5.10
N PRO A 1168 -31.55 23.87 -5.62
CA PRO A 1168 -30.95 23.63 -6.93
C PRO A 1168 -30.09 22.35 -7.05
N GLU A 1169 -29.79 21.68 -5.93
CA GLU A 1169 -28.92 20.51 -5.84
C GLU A 1169 -29.44 19.34 -6.68
N TYR A 1170 -30.76 19.17 -6.77
CA TYR A 1170 -31.35 18.11 -7.61
C TYR A 1170 -30.87 18.20 -9.06
N LEU A 1171 -30.91 19.40 -9.66
CA LEU A 1171 -30.50 19.62 -11.04
C LEU A 1171 -28.98 19.42 -11.23
N ILE A 1172 -28.20 19.79 -10.22
CA ILE A 1172 -26.75 19.58 -10.21
C ILE A 1172 -26.42 18.08 -10.17
N HIS A 1173 -27.06 17.33 -9.27
CA HIS A 1173 -26.89 15.87 -9.18
C HIS A 1173 -27.39 15.16 -10.44
N TYR A 1174 -28.52 15.60 -11.00
CA TYR A 1174 -29.04 15.05 -12.25
C TYR A 1174 -28.03 15.19 -13.39
N LEU A 1175 -27.40 16.35 -13.53
CA LEU A 1175 -26.34 16.55 -14.52
C LEU A 1175 -25.13 15.64 -14.27
N LEU A 1176 -24.67 15.53 -13.02
CA LEU A 1176 -23.53 14.67 -12.67
C LEU A 1176 -23.82 13.19 -12.96
N ASP A 1177 -24.97 12.70 -12.50
CA ASP A 1177 -25.32 11.28 -12.54
C ASP A 1177 -25.66 10.82 -13.97
N ASN A 1178 -26.31 11.67 -14.77
CA ASN A 1178 -26.80 11.27 -16.10
C ASN A 1178 -25.90 11.73 -17.26
N TYR A 1179 -25.11 12.79 -17.08
CA TYR A 1179 -24.30 13.37 -18.16
C TYR A 1179 -22.83 13.55 -17.81
N ASN A 1180 -22.40 13.20 -16.58
CA ASN A 1180 -21.08 13.58 -16.04
C ASN A 1180 -20.83 15.11 -16.16
N LEU A 1181 -21.95 15.81 -16.04
CA LEU A 1181 -22.29 17.22 -16.00
C LEU A 1181 -21.91 18.05 -14.77
N TYR A 1182 -21.18 19.17 -14.84
CA TYR A 1182 -21.26 20.14 -13.73
C TYR A 1182 -21.46 21.56 -14.23
N SER A 1183 -22.67 22.08 -14.00
CA SER A 1183 -23.04 23.48 -14.24
C SER A 1183 -23.81 24.00 -13.03
N PRO A 1184 -23.20 24.87 -12.19
CA PRO A 1184 -23.87 25.42 -11.02
C PRO A 1184 -25.21 26.04 -11.38
N THR A 1185 -26.25 25.63 -10.66
CA THR A 1185 -27.62 26.08 -10.91
C THR A 1185 -28.15 26.78 -9.67
N PHE A 1186 -28.89 27.87 -9.84
CA PHE A 1186 -29.31 28.73 -8.74
C PHE A 1186 -30.56 29.55 -9.08
N LYS A 1187 -31.22 30.06 -8.04
CA LYS A 1187 -32.37 30.97 -8.16
C LYS A 1187 -31.90 32.41 -7.96
N HIS A 1188 -32.28 33.30 -8.86
CA HIS A 1188 -32.03 34.73 -8.75
C HIS A 1188 -33.08 35.54 -9.51
N GLY A 1189 -33.58 36.62 -8.91
CA GLY A 1189 -34.58 37.49 -9.55
C GLY A 1189 -35.87 36.78 -9.96
N GLY A 1190 -36.26 35.71 -9.24
CA GLY A 1190 -37.45 34.92 -9.56
C GLY A 1190 -37.27 33.89 -10.68
N TYR A 1191 -36.05 33.66 -11.16
CA TYR A 1191 -35.76 32.71 -12.22
C TYR A 1191 -34.65 31.74 -11.84
N PHE A 1192 -34.61 30.59 -12.53
CA PHE A 1192 -33.47 29.69 -12.49
C PHE A 1192 -32.41 30.09 -13.50
N TRP A 1193 -31.17 30.00 -13.07
CA TRP A 1193 -30.00 30.32 -13.85
C TRP A 1193 -28.98 29.21 -13.73
N THR A 1194 -28.18 29.02 -14.78
CA THR A 1194 -27.00 28.18 -14.73
C THR A 1194 -25.76 29.04 -15.02
N ARG A 1195 -24.67 28.79 -14.30
CA ARG A 1195 -23.40 29.48 -14.51
C ARG A 1195 -22.47 28.60 -15.34
N VAL A 1196 -21.96 29.12 -16.44
CA VAL A 1196 -21.01 28.45 -17.33
C VAL A 1196 -19.64 29.08 -17.17
N SER A 1197 -18.58 28.27 -17.10
CA SER A 1197 -17.20 28.71 -16.92
C SER A 1197 -16.40 28.43 -18.19
N ALA A 1198 -16.05 29.48 -18.93
CA ALA A 1198 -15.22 29.42 -20.12
C ALA A 1198 -13.74 29.18 -19.74
N GLN A 1199 -13.07 28.31 -20.49
CA GLN A 1199 -11.68 27.93 -20.23
C GLN A 1199 -10.92 27.81 -21.54
N ILE A 1200 -9.59 27.88 -21.49
CA ILE A 1200 -8.71 27.81 -22.68
C ILE A 1200 -8.84 26.51 -23.48
N TYR A 1201 -9.41 25.46 -22.89
CA TYR A 1201 -9.63 24.16 -23.52
C TYR A 1201 -11.08 23.92 -23.97
N LEU A 1202 -11.93 24.95 -23.92
CA LEU A 1202 -13.32 24.90 -24.38
C LEU A 1202 -13.49 25.69 -25.68
N GLU A 1203 -14.55 25.36 -26.41
CA GLU A 1203 -14.98 26.04 -27.64
C GLU A 1203 -16.48 26.38 -27.61
N LEU A 1204 -16.96 27.19 -28.57
CA LEU A 1204 -18.36 27.59 -28.64
C LEU A 1204 -19.33 26.42 -28.77
N SER A 1205 -18.90 25.35 -29.46
CA SER A 1205 -19.67 24.11 -29.65
C SER A 1205 -20.01 23.43 -28.33
N ASP A 1206 -19.17 23.58 -27.30
CA ASP A 1206 -19.46 23.10 -25.96
C ASP A 1206 -20.66 23.87 -25.39
N PHE A 1207 -20.68 25.20 -25.47
CA PHE A 1207 -21.81 26.00 -24.94
C PHE A 1207 -23.15 25.65 -25.61
N GLU A 1208 -23.13 25.47 -26.94
CA GLU A 1208 -24.31 25.03 -27.70
C GLU A 1208 -24.84 23.68 -27.20
N ARG A 1209 -23.94 22.71 -27.03
CA ARG A 1209 -24.32 21.38 -26.55
C ARG A 1209 -24.80 21.40 -25.10
N LEU A 1210 -24.27 22.27 -24.24
CA LEU A 1210 -24.80 22.45 -22.88
C LEU A 1210 -26.24 22.94 -22.92
N GLY A 1211 -26.52 23.88 -23.81
CA GLY A 1211 -27.88 24.38 -24.04
C GLY A 1211 -28.84 23.26 -24.42
N HIS A 1212 -28.43 22.37 -25.33
CA HIS A 1212 -29.26 21.23 -25.73
C HIS A 1212 -29.49 20.23 -24.59
N ILE A 1213 -28.46 19.93 -23.80
CA ILE A 1213 -28.58 19.04 -22.63
C ILE A 1213 -29.56 19.64 -21.61
N TRP A 1214 -29.42 20.93 -21.29
CA TRP A 1214 -30.37 21.60 -20.39
C TRP A 1214 -31.80 21.57 -20.92
N LYS A 1215 -31.99 21.72 -22.23
CA LYS A 1215 -33.32 21.61 -22.86
C LYS A 1215 -33.93 20.22 -22.65
N GLU A 1216 -33.13 19.16 -22.74
CA GLU A 1216 -33.57 17.79 -22.44
C GLU A 1216 -33.89 17.60 -20.95
N VAL A 1217 -32.99 18.06 -20.06
CA VAL A 1217 -33.15 17.96 -18.60
C VAL A 1217 -34.44 18.66 -18.16
N ILE A 1218 -34.67 19.87 -18.65
CA ILE A 1218 -35.85 20.67 -18.29
C ILE A 1218 -37.12 20.03 -18.84
N LYS A 1219 -37.09 19.49 -20.06
CA LYS A 1219 -38.24 18.77 -20.61
C LYS A 1219 -38.63 17.57 -19.73
N LYS A 1220 -37.66 16.75 -19.31
CA LYS A 1220 -37.93 15.61 -18.40
C LYS A 1220 -38.43 16.07 -17.04
N LEU A 1221 -37.87 17.17 -16.53
CA LEU A 1221 -38.32 17.75 -15.28
C LEU A 1221 -39.77 18.21 -15.36
N ASP A 1222 -40.16 18.90 -16.44
CA ASP A 1222 -41.54 19.33 -16.66
C ASP A 1222 -42.48 18.11 -16.79
N GLU A 1223 -42.08 17.07 -17.52
CA GLU A 1223 -42.82 15.78 -17.61
C GLU A 1223 -42.97 15.05 -16.26
N GLU A 1224 -42.02 15.23 -15.34
CA GLU A 1224 -42.07 14.65 -13.99
C GLU A 1224 -42.87 15.48 -12.97
N ILE A 1225 -43.14 16.76 -13.30
CA ILE A 1225 -43.86 17.72 -12.47
C ILE A 1225 -45.35 17.78 -12.85
N GLU A 1226 -45.67 17.59 -14.14
CA GLU A 1226 -47.02 17.34 -14.63
C GLU A 1226 -47.56 15.99 -14.15
#